data_AF-A0A943C7S0-F1
#
_entry.id   AF-A0A943C7S0-F1
#
_cell.length_a   1.000
_cell.length_b   1.000
_cell.length_c   1.000
_cell.angle_alpha   90.00
_cell.angle_beta   90.00
_cell.angle_gamma   90.00
#
_symmetry.space_group_name_H-M   'P 1'
#
loop_
_entity.id
_entity.type
_entity.pdbx_description
1 polymer ?
#
loop_
_entity_poly.entity_id
_entity_poly.type
_entity_poly.pdbx_seq_one_letter_code
_entity_poly.pdbx_strand_id
1 'polypeptide(L)'
;MKNKKVKTMGICLSVAVMTTAAGTIPVMAQSSTDSVQIKVQHSDSEMIELTAEKPTVETEKVYDGTTDAEILELGEISGIKGGDDVTVEAEAHFSDKNAGLGKVITVTYTVSGEDAAKYKAPQSVSFSGCKITPRDLHLIDAKASDRTYNGESSVTVESPGTLDRNDLISGDEIVLNFSNVTMTVSDPNVGEDKPVSLKGYIISGADSENYTLCIPEDLTVTISPAPYEKSVLEKIEWTQTDFEYNGSEQKPEILPDSLPAGVTVEKYSYSDDCTYPGLEKTAEAVLSCSDPNFTLPQSSVSTTWSITPCEPVLKIDYEKETVTVTYPEEYKNIPDMQTGVAWDTNQQESEKGTSISLPLSKWELPASGESDDKDPVQVKGFLKTEQENLFFGESFSIPSRPSFDDTDALKQLAGSWTASADSLVCDNWNCPGAELRLVFENGDCTPWQDTASFTNLEAGSHVTGVEVRLKAIKDQQFASSVQKQSVDLYALSEAELSVEGELGKTYDGTAASVPAEQYTYNGDSDVTFVWMDQDGNELEEAPSEAGVYSVILSAPASSHYTAATTDPIPYTIEKAEADIDVSGMTLSYTYNGKPQSITGAVLNHEESQLSYSIDSITDAGTYELTISAPETDNYLAASAEVTVTVEKAEAPEIVWPTAGSITYGQSLSESTLTDGSVQYGSFEWAEDVSPDAGTASYKVIFTPSDTENYNWDQKQYSFDIPVETAKKAISVTIENASKLYGESDPEFTASAEGLLDGDALSFDLTRTEGESAGTYEITADFSENTNYDVTVQNGTFTIEPRQLNSVNITTTCTVGFDPETQKQTVTVDLSDGSTPLTQGTDYEVTYSEATESAPASITITGIGNYGGTQDYTSLITDRFGSLCSFKSSVICDEAFGQNILMLNTESSRTETGEELLDEYGNPVYSQRNLSLSREFLDSLSSQSIAQIAFQVEDTSLIIPVESLTQDNYLVRLAPMEYTDMTWREYVILDEYLELSGSYRVRITTPADPAAVSEASAAEASSEEGAETADSQTADPELDVTAQIPGLKVRITKPESDKTAEAEGSELAQRKFLLVLRGSMEFDAARVELPAQSAINYYETSLPGSGMICLVQDRPENEWQ
;
A
#
# COMPACT_ATOMS: atom_id res chain seq x y z
N MET A 1 -106.61 -24.66 1.76
CA MET A 1 -106.72 -25.88 0.94
C MET A 1 -106.94 -25.45 -0.51
N LYS A 2 -106.38 -26.08 -1.55
CA LYS A 2 -105.46 -27.24 -1.64
C LYS A 2 -104.71 -27.16 -3.00
N ASN A 3 -103.37 -27.17 -2.97
CA ASN A 3 -102.44 -27.45 -4.10
C ASN A 3 -102.49 -26.47 -5.31
N LYS A 4 -101.42 -26.20 -6.06
CA LYS A 4 -100.01 -26.67 -6.10
C LYS A 4 -99.11 -25.43 -6.30
N LYS A 5 -97.83 -25.44 -5.87
CA LYS A 5 -96.94 -24.26 -5.98
C LYS A 5 -96.54 -23.93 -7.43
N VAL A 6 -96.38 -22.63 -7.69
CA VAL A 6 -95.86 -22.04 -8.94
C VAL A 6 -94.37 -22.37 -9.13
N LYS A 7 -93.92 -22.53 -10.39
CA LYS A 7 -92.52 -22.39 -10.81
C LYS A 7 -92.45 -21.71 -12.20
N THR A 8 -91.29 -21.14 -12.50
CA THR A 8 -91.16 -19.91 -13.30
C THR A 8 -90.93 -20.13 -14.80
N MET A 9 -91.13 -19.05 -15.59
CA MET A 9 -90.84 -18.95 -17.03
C MET A 9 -89.43 -19.44 -17.41
N GLY A 10 -89.33 -20.06 -18.59
CA GLY A 10 -88.05 -20.29 -19.27
C GLY A 10 -87.72 -19.14 -20.22
N ILE A 11 -86.43 -18.82 -20.35
CA ILE A 11 -85.88 -17.84 -21.30
C ILE A 11 -85.10 -18.62 -22.36
N CYS A 12 -85.38 -18.37 -23.64
CA CYS A 12 -84.56 -18.87 -24.74
C CYS A 12 -83.39 -17.91 -24.97
N LEU A 13 -82.16 -18.44 -25.01
CA LEU A 13 -80.96 -17.68 -25.37
C LEU A 13 -80.32 -18.28 -26.61
N SER A 14 -80.23 -17.49 -27.69
CA SER A 14 -79.63 -17.91 -28.95
C SER A 14 -78.13 -17.63 -28.94
N VAL A 15 -77.30 -18.66 -28.77
CA VAL A 15 -75.84 -18.55 -28.93
C VAL A 15 -75.48 -18.84 -30.39
N ALA A 16 -74.88 -17.88 -31.09
CA ALA A 16 -74.39 -18.07 -32.44
C ALA A 16 -73.07 -18.86 -32.41
N VAL A 17 -73.02 -19.99 -33.11
CA VAL A 17 -71.78 -20.76 -33.30
C VAL A 17 -70.93 -20.07 -34.36
N MET A 18 -69.79 -19.51 -33.97
CA MET A 18 -68.73 -19.16 -34.91
C MET A 18 -67.84 -20.38 -35.11
N THR A 19 -67.68 -20.82 -36.35
CA THR A 19 -66.72 -21.86 -36.75
C THR A 19 -65.40 -21.21 -37.16
N THR A 20 -64.32 -21.50 -36.44
CA THR A 20 -62.94 -21.30 -36.92
C THR A 20 -62.34 -22.66 -37.34
N ALA A 21 -61.16 -22.66 -37.96
CA ALA A 21 -60.61 -23.85 -38.62
C ALA A 21 -60.14 -24.98 -37.68
N ALA A 22 -60.18 -24.78 -36.35
CA ALA A 22 -59.55 -25.65 -35.35
C ALA A 22 -60.53 -26.62 -34.61
N GLY A 23 -61.60 -27.07 -35.28
CA GLY A 23 -62.50 -28.09 -34.74
C GLY A 23 -63.57 -27.58 -33.76
N THR A 24 -64.25 -28.51 -33.07
CA THR A 24 -65.45 -28.21 -32.26
C THR A 24 -65.16 -28.21 -30.76
N ILE A 25 -65.22 -27.04 -30.12
CA ILE A 25 -65.05 -26.91 -28.67
C ILE A 25 -66.34 -27.36 -27.93
N PRO A 26 -66.27 -28.30 -26.97
CA PRO A 26 -67.44 -28.75 -26.21
C PRO A 26 -67.84 -27.75 -25.11
N VAL A 27 -68.83 -26.90 -25.40
CA VAL A 27 -69.36 -25.94 -24.41
C VAL A 27 -70.35 -26.62 -23.45
N MET A 28 -69.93 -26.89 -22.21
CA MET A 28 -70.83 -27.32 -21.14
C MET A 28 -71.45 -26.11 -20.41
N ALA A 29 -72.71 -25.80 -20.75
CA ALA A 29 -73.51 -24.83 -20.00
C ALA A 29 -74.22 -25.50 -18.82
N GLN A 30 -73.91 -25.08 -17.58
CA GLN A 30 -74.74 -25.37 -16.41
C GLN A 30 -75.72 -24.22 -16.16
N SER A 31 -77.00 -24.55 -16.04
CA SER A 31 -78.05 -23.61 -15.63
C SER A 31 -78.38 -23.79 -14.15
N SER A 32 -78.27 -22.70 -13.39
CA SER A 32 -79.05 -22.51 -12.17
C SER A 32 -80.36 -21.80 -12.52
N THR A 33 -81.28 -21.61 -11.57
CA THR A 33 -82.56 -20.93 -11.86
C THR A 33 -82.41 -19.46 -12.24
N ASP A 34 -81.28 -18.84 -11.93
CA ASP A 34 -81.10 -17.38 -11.95
C ASP A 34 -79.82 -16.94 -12.69
N SER A 35 -79.01 -17.87 -13.20
CA SER A 35 -77.88 -17.56 -14.10
C SER A 35 -77.39 -18.78 -14.91
N VAL A 36 -76.78 -18.50 -16.06
CA VAL A 36 -75.95 -19.42 -16.86
C VAL A 36 -74.51 -18.91 -16.82
N GLN A 37 -73.57 -19.79 -16.52
CA GLN A 37 -72.13 -19.50 -16.57
C GLN A 37 -71.51 -20.32 -17.70
N ILE A 38 -70.75 -19.66 -18.58
CA ILE A 38 -70.01 -20.30 -19.66
C ILE A 38 -68.53 -20.25 -19.28
N LYS A 39 -67.95 -21.40 -18.94
CA LYS A 39 -66.49 -21.56 -18.85
C LYS A 39 -65.99 -22.15 -20.16
N VAL A 40 -65.19 -21.39 -20.89
CA VAL A 40 -64.31 -21.93 -21.93
C VAL A 40 -63.04 -22.39 -21.21
N GLN A 41 -62.70 -23.68 -21.29
CA GLN A 41 -61.34 -24.10 -21.03
C GLN A 41 -60.56 -24.01 -22.33
N HIS A 42 -59.56 -23.13 -22.35
CA HIS A 42 -58.45 -23.28 -23.27
C HIS A 42 -57.60 -24.43 -22.72
N SER A 43 -57.33 -25.45 -23.52
CA SER A 43 -56.27 -26.41 -23.24
C SER A 43 -54.95 -25.76 -23.63
N ASP A 44 -53.94 -25.82 -22.77
CA ASP A 44 -52.61 -25.30 -23.08
C ASP A 44 -52.09 -25.92 -24.38
N SER A 45 -51.66 -25.07 -25.31
CA SER A 45 -51.15 -25.52 -26.61
C SER A 45 -49.74 -26.08 -26.43
N GLU A 46 -49.57 -27.38 -26.67
CA GLU A 46 -48.26 -28.01 -26.73
C GLU A 46 -47.40 -27.34 -27.82
N MET A 47 -46.35 -26.63 -27.40
CA MET A 47 -45.41 -25.96 -28.30
C MET A 47 -44.63 -26.99 -29.13
N ILE A 48 -44.42 -26.67 -30.39
CA ILE A 48 -43.68 -27.52 -31.34
C ILE A 48 -42.18 -27.40 -31.05
N GLU A 49 -41.54 -28.51 -30.70
CA GLU A 49 -40.08 -28.56 -30.56
C GLU A 49 -39.39 -28.50 -31.93
N LEU A 50 -38.44 -27.56 -32.07
CA LEU A 50 -37.56 -27.46 -33.23
C LEU A 50 -36.31 -28.34 -33.03
N THR A 51 -35.74 -28.80 -34.12
CA THR A 51 -34.50 -29.60 -34.13
C THR A 51 -33.50 -28.97 -35.09
N ALA A 52 -32.29 -28.67 -34.61
CA ALA A 52 -31.15 -28.31 -35.45
C ALA A 52 -30.34 -29.58 -35.81
N GLU A 53 -29.72 -29.59 -36.99
CA GLU A 53 -28.54 -30.43 -37.20
C GLU A 53 -27.37 -29.94 -36.31
N LYS A 54 -26.35 -30.77 -36.08
CA LYS A 54 -25.22 -30.37 -35.24
C LYS A 54 -24.46 -29.20 -35.93
N PRO A 55 -24.28 -28.05 -35.26
CA PRO A 55 -23.57 -26.92 -35.84
C PRO A 55 -22.07 -27.21 -35.98
N THR A 56 -21.37 -26.34 -36.72
CA THR A 56 -19.91 -26.26 -36.77
C THR A 56 -19.45 -24.96 -36.14
N VAL A 57 -18.48 -25.03 -35.23
CA VAL A 57 -17.89 -23.89 -34.52
C VAL A 57 -16.36 -23.93 -34.66
N GLU A 58 -15.70 -22.79 -34.57
CA GLU A 58 -14.25 -22.76 -34.41
C GLU A 58 -13.87 -23.27 -33.01
N THR A 59 -12.99 -24.27 -32.93
CA THR A 59 -12.65 -24.95 -31.66
C THR A 59 -11.37 -24.45 -31.01
N GLU A 60 -10.63 -23.56 -31.66
CA GLU A 60 -9.43 -22.93 -31.13
C GLU A 60 -9.44 -21.42 -31.37
N LYS A 61 -9.08 -20.61 -30.38
CA LYS A 61 -8.78 -19.19 -30.59
C LYS A 61 -7.51 -18.75 -29.85
N VAL A 62 -7.06 -17.53 -30.11
CA VAL A 62 -6.12 -16.81 -29.25
C VAL A 62 -6.93 -16.00 -28.23
N TYR A 63 -6.40 -15.80 -27.04
CA TYR A 63 -7.05 -15.03 -25.99
C TYR A 63 -7.37 -13.59 -26.43
N ASP A 64 -8.61 -13.17 -26.19
CA ASP A 64 -9.22 -11.90 -26.63
C ASP A 64 -10.02 -11.20 -25.52
N GLY A 65 -10.02 -11.72 -24.29
CA GLY A 65 -10.80 -11.23 -23.16
C GLY A 65 -12.27 -11.66 -23.12
N THR A 66 -12.76 -12.40 -24.12
CA THR A 66 -14.16 -12.80 -24.26
C THR A 66 -14.37 -14.31 -24.13
N THR A 67 -15.58 -14.69 -23.75
CA THR A 67 -16.06 -16.08 -23.80
C THR A 67 -16.45 -16.54 -25.20
N ASP A 68 -16.43 -15.70 -26.23
CA ASP A 68 -17.19 -15.96 -27.45
C ASP A 68 -16.46 -16.92 -28.42
N ALA A 69 -17.23 -17.70 -29.19
CA ALA A 69 -16.75 -18.66 -30.18
C ALA A 69 -17.46 -18.46 -31.52
N GLU A 70 -16.73 -18.50 -32.64
CA GLU A 70 -17.33 -18.32 -33.96
C GLU A 70 -18.18 -19.54 -34.38
N ILE A 71 -19.44 -19.30 -34.73
CA ILE A 71 -20.31 -20.30 -35.36
C ILE A 71 -20.09 -20.23 -36.87
N LEU A 72 -19.36 -21.20 -37.41
CA LEU A 72 -19.05 -21.32 -38.84
C LEU A 72 -20.28 -21.79 -39.64
N GLU A 73 -21.11 -22.65 -39.07
CA GLU A 73 -22.38 -23.10 -39.68
C GLU A 73 -23.40 -23.54 -38.62
N LEU A 74 -24.65 -23.08 -38.71
CA LEU A 74 -25.70 -23.34 -37.72
C LEU A 74 -26.36 -24.74 -37.83
N GLY A 75 -26.21 -25.41 -38.97
CA GLY A 75 -26.96 -26.63 -39.33
C GLY A 75 -28.39 -26.33 -39.84
N GLU A 76 -29.03 -27.30 -40.50
CA GLU A 76 -30.43 -27.13 -40.94
C GLU A 76 -31.40 -27.11 -39.75
N ILE A 77 -32.28 -26.11 -39.70
CA ILE A 77 -33.36 -26.01 -38.71
C ILE A 77 -34.64 -26.68 -39.25
N SER A 78 -35.10 -27.70 -38.54
CA SER A 78 -36.31 -28.47 -38.85
C SER A 78 -37.41 -28.31 -37.79
N GLY A 79 -38.67 -28.36 -38.24
CA GLY A 79 -39.86 -28.37 -37.38
C GLY A 79 -40.88 -27.25 -37.63
N ILE A 80 -40.42 -26.11 -38.16
CA ILE A 80 -41.25 -24.94 -38.50
C ILE A 80 -42.37 -25.34 -39.48
N LYS A 81 -43.58 -24.83 -39.27
CA LYS A 81 -44.74 -25.09 -40.15
C LYS A 81 -44.81 -24.02 -41.25
N GLY A 82 -44.98 -24.47 -42.50
CA GLY A 82 -44.99 -23.58 -43.66
C GLY A 82 -46.14 -22.57 -43.60
N GLY A 83 -45.80 -21.30 -43.38
CA GLY A 83 -46.73 -20.19 -43.23
C GLY A 83 -46.70 -19.50 -41.87
N ASP A 84 -45.99 -20.05 -40.88
CA ASP A 84 -45.68 -19.36 -39.62
C ASP A 84 -44.43 -18.47 -39.77
N ASP A 85 -44.37 -17.33 -39.08
CA ASP A 85 -43.19 -16.44 -39.01
C ASP A 85 -42.28 -16.79 -37.82
N VAL A 86 -41.18 -17.49 -38.11
CA VAL A 86 -40.24 -18.00 -37.09
C VAL A 86 -38.80 -17.91 -37.60
N THR A 87 -37.96 -17.23 -36.81
CA THR A 87 -36.50 -17.16 -36.98
C THR A 87 -35.84 -17.89 -35.81
N VAL A 88 -34.72 -18.56 -36.07
CA VAL A 88 -33.87 -19.17 -35.04
C VAL A 88 -32.48 -18.58 -35.17
N GLU A 89 -31.97 -18.04 -34.06
CA GLU A 89 -30.61 -17.53 -33.93
C GLU A 89 -29.86 -18.41 -32.92
N ALA A 90 -28.54 -18.36 -32.90
CA ALA A 90 -27.75 -19.07 -31.90
C ALA A 90 -26.48 -18.31 -31.54
N GLU A 91 -26.04 -18.49 -30.30
CA GLU A 91 -24.83 -17.90 -29.72
C GLU A 91 -23.98 -19.03 -29.15
N ALA A 92 -22.66 -18.92 -29.28
CA ALA A 92 -21.70 -19.95 -28.87
C ALA A 92 -20.62 -19.33 -27.98
N HIS A 93 -20.42 -19.93 -26.80
CA HIS A 93 -19.44 -19.45 -25.83
C HIS A 93 -18.62 -20.61 -25.25
N PHE A 94 -17.33 -20.37 -25.02
CA PHE A 94 -16.46 -21.15 -24.16
C PHE A 94 -16.95 -21.11 -22.69
N SER A 95 -16.51 -22.09 -21.90
CA SER A 95 -16.83 -22.23 -20.46
C SER A 95 -16.41 -21.03 -19.61
N ASP A 96 -15.39 -20.30 -20.06
CA ASP A 96 -14.73 -19.19 -19.39
C ASP A 96 -13.87 -18.44 -20.44
N LYS A 97 -13.41 -17.21 -20.13
CA LYS A 97 -12.58 -16.42 -21.06
C LYS A 97 -11.11 -16.87 -21.10
N ASN A 98 -10.65 -17.65 -20.13
CA ASN A 98 -9.22 -17.80 -19.85
C ASN A 98 -8.54 -18.75 -20.84
N ALA A 99 -7.22 -18.61 -21.00
CA ALA A 99 -6.41 -19.56 -21.77
C ALA A 99 -6.48 -20.98 -21.19
N GLY A 100 -6.07 -21.97 -21.99
CA GLY A 100 -5.95 -23.36 -21.60
C GLY A 100 -6.50 -24.37 -22.60
N LEU A 101 -6.18 -25.64 -22.35
CA LEU A 101 -6.63 -26.81 -23.09
C LEU A 101 -7.92 -27.39 -22.49
N GLY A 102 -8.64 -28.21 -23.25
CA GLY A 102 -9.76 -28.99 -22.73
C GLY A 102 -11.05 -28.20 -22.47
N LYS A 103 -11.11 -26.94 -22.92
CA LYS A 103 -12.26 -26.05 -22.77
C LYS A 103 -13.52 -26.66 -23.42
N VAL A 104 -14.68 -26.19 -22.98
CA VAL A 104 -15.98 -26.60 -23.53
C VAL A 104 -16.65 -25.40 -24.18
N ILE A 105 -17.02 -25.52 -25.46
CA ILE A 105 -17.91 -24.55 -26.13
C ILE A 105 -19.34 -25.06 -25.99
N THR A 106 -20.30 -24.20 -25.65
CA THR A 106 -21.73 -24.50 -25.66
C THR A 106 -22.46 -23.54 -26.59
N VAL A 107 -23.21 -24.10 -27.53
CA VAL A 107 -24.11 -23.39 -28.45
C VAL A 107 -25.52 -23.40 -27.87
N THR A 108 -26.13 -22.23 -27.76
CA THR A 108 -27.51 -22.05 -27.29
C THR A 108 -28.35 -21.38 -28.36
N TYR A 109 -29.63 -21.75 -28.46
CA TYR A 109 -30.52 -21.30 -29.54
C TYR A 109 -31.65 -20.42 -28.99
N THR A 110 -31.96 -19.34 -29.69
CA THR A 110 -33.09 -18.44 -29.42
C THR A 110 -34.11 -18.51 -30.57
N VAL A 111 -35.38 -18.17 -30.30
CA VAL A 111 -36.45 -18.21 -31.30
C VAL A 111 -37.21 -16.89 -31.28
N SER A 112 -37.38 -16.27 -32.46
CA SER A 112 -37.99 -14.97 -32.67
C SER A 112 -38.95 -14.99 -33.89
N GLY A 113 -39.65 -13.89 -34.16
CA GLY A 113 -40.74 -13.81 -35.16
C GLY A 113 -42.14 -13.75 -34.53
N GLU A 114 -43.16 -13.37 -35.31
CA GLU A 114 -44.55 -13.20 -34.83
C GLU A 114 -45.16 -14.50 -34.25
N ASP A 115 -44.70 -15.66 -34.72
CA ASP A 115 -45.21 -16.97 -34.34
C ASP A 115 -44.32 -17.77 -33.37
N ALA A 116 -43.20 -17.18 -32.90
CA ALA A 116 -42.23 -17.83 -32.03
C ALA A 116 -42.85 -18.51 -30.79
N ALA A 117 -43.91 -17.93 -30.21
CA ALA A 117 -44.61 -18.47 -29.04
C ALA A 117 -45.34 -19.82 -29.29
N LYS A 118 -45.41 -20.31 -30.54
CA LYS A 118 -45.87 -21.66 -30.88
C LYS A 118 -44.76 -22.73 -30.73
N TYR A 119 -43.50 -22.34 -30.55
CA TYR A 119 -42.32 -23.20 -30.71
C TYR A 119 -41.42 -23.23 -29.47
N LYS A 120 -40.61 -24.29 -29.36
CA LYS A 120 -39.45 -24.32 -28.46
C LYS A 120 -38.15 -24.34 -29.28
N ALA A 121 -37.12 -23.68 -28.75
CA ALA A 121 -35.78 -23.71 -29.32
C ALA A 121 -35.21 -25.15 -29.41
N PRO A 122 -34.29 -25.42 -30.37
CA PRO A 122 -33.49 -26.63 -30.36
C PRO A 122 -32.70 -26.82 -29.06
N GLN A 123 -32.38 -28.08 -28.73
CA GLN A 123 -31.55 -28.41 -27.58
C GLN A 123 -30.11 -27.90 -27.79
N SER A 124 -29.55 -27.24 -26.78
CA SER A 124 -28.15 -26.77 -26.77
C SER A 124 -27.15 -27.90 -27.04
N VAL A 125 -26.08 -27.56 -27.76
CA VAL A 125 -25.02 -28.51 -28.18
C VAL A 125 -23.69 -28.09 -27.57
N SER A 126 -22.92 -29.03 -27.00
CA SER A 126 -21.59 -28.76 -26.46
C SER A 126 -20.49 -29.48 -27.23
N PHE A 127 -19.31 -28.85 -27.27
CA PHE A 127 -18.07 -29.34 -27.89
C PHE A 127 -16.99 -29.35 -26.81
N SER A 128 -16.26 -30.45 -26.69
CA SER A 128 -15.26 -30.68 -25.62
C SER A 128 -13.87 -30.90 -26.21
N GLY A 129 -12.84 -30.40 -25.54
CA GLY A 129 -11.45 -30.47 -26.04
C GLY A 129 -11.02 -29.24 -26.83
N CYS A 130 -11.79 -28.15 -26.74
CA CYS A 130 -11.47 -26.87 -27.36
C CYS A 130 -10.30 -26.18 -26.62
N LYS A 131 -9.72 -25.15 -27.24
CA LYS A 131 -8.49 -24.50 -26.76
C LYS A 131 -8.58 -22.98 -26.88
N ILE A 132 -8.19 -22.28 -25.82
CA ILE A 132 -7.85 -20.86 -25.89
C ILE A 132 -6.33 -20.78 -25.70
N THR A 133 -5.64 -20.27 -26.70
CA THR A 133 -4.19 -20.10 -26.70
C THR A 133 -3.86 -18.81 -25.96
N PRO A 134 -2.86 -18.77 -25.06
CA PRO A 134 -2.38 -17.52 -24.50
C PRO A 134 -2.01 -16.51 -25.58
N ARG A 135 -2.13 -15.22 -25.24
CA ARG A 135 -1.79 -14.10 -26.13
C ARG A 135 -0.34 -13.68 -25.93
N ASP A 136 0.39 -13.44 -27.02
CA ASP A 136 1.75 -12.92 -26.95
C ASP A 136 1.78 -11.53 -26.28
N LEU A 137 2.80 -11.29 -25.46
CA LEU A 137 2.97 -10.05 -24.69
C LEU A 137 4.44 -9.65 -24.70
N HIS A 138 4.80 -8.62 -25.46
CA HIS A 138 6.18 -8.26 -25.69
C HIS A 138 6.78 -7.40 -24.57
N LEU A 139 8.01 -7.71 -24.19
CA LEU A 139 8.87 -6.84 -23.40
C LEU A 139 9.58 -5.83 -24.31
N ILE A 140 9.38 -4.54 -24.06
CA ILE A 140 9.97 -3.42 -24.81
C ILE A 140 10.86 -2.55 -23.90
N ASP A 141 11.75 -1.73 -24.49
CA ASP A 141 12.64 -0.80 -23.80
C ASP A 141 13.62 -1.40 -22.76
N ALA A 142 13.84 -2.73 -22.79
CA ALA A 142 14.91 -3.38 -22.03
C ALA A 142 16.29 -2.98 -22.58
N LYS A 143 17.26 -2.71 -21.70
CA LYS A 143 18.61 -2.23 -22.06
C LYS A 143 19.69 -2.74 -21.13
N ALA A 144 20.83 -3.08 -21.72
CA ALA A 144 22.08 -3.40 -21.04
C ALA A 144 23.07 -2.25 -21.22
N SER A 145 23.87 -1.92 -20.20
CA SER A 145 24.90 -0.87 -20.34
C SER A 145 26.22 -1.40 -20.89
N ASP A 146 26.80 -0.65 -21.83
CA ASP A 146 28.19 -0.80 -22.28
C ASP A 146 29.18 -0.77 -21.11
N ARG A 147 30.29 -1.52 -21.24
CA ARG A 147 31.29 -1.63 -20.18
C ARG A 147 32.71 -1.86 -20.69
N THR A 148 33.69 -1.66 -19.80
CA THR A 148 35.04 -2.19 -20.02
C THR A 148 35.11 -3.68 -19.68
N TYR A 149 36.11 -4.36 -20.23
CA TYR A 149 36.43 -5.74 -19.89
C TYR A 149 36.71 -5.90 -18.39
N ASN A 150 36.16 -6.95 -17.78
CA ASN A 150 36.38 -7.31 -16.37
C ASN A 150 36.53 -8.83 -16.15
N GLY A 151 36.49 -9.64 -17.22
CA GLY A 151 36.52 -11.11 -17.15
C GLY A 151 35.19 -11.80 -16.78
N GLU A 152 34.17 -11.07 -16.35
CA GLU A 152 32.86 -11.63 -15.99
C GLU A 152 31.94 -11.72 -17.22
N SER A 153 30.97 -12.64 -17.22
CA SER A 153 29.90 -12.74 -18.24
C SER A 153 28.67 -11.87 -17.94
N SER A 154 28.61 -11.27 -16.75
CA SER A 154 27.58 -10.33 -16.30
C SER A 154 27.52 -9.08 -17.18
N VAL A 155 26.34 -8.45 -17.25
CA VAL A 155 26.16 -7.10 -17.80
C VAL A 155 25.17 -6.33 -16.92
N THR A 156 25.45 -5.05 -16.68
CA THR A 156 24.56 -4.19 -15.88
C THR A 156 23.25 -3.93 -16.62
N VAL A 157 22.13 -4.15 -15.94
CA VAL A 157 20.80 -3.76 -16.42
C VAL A 157 20.69 -2.23 -16.35
N GLU A 158 20.57 -1.57 -17.51
CA GLU A 158 20.29 -0.13 -17.60
C GLU A 158 18.80 0.16 -17.49
N SER A 159 18.00 -0.72 -18.10
CA SER A 159 16.54 -0.71 -18.06
C SER A 159 16.04 -2.15 -18.06
N PRO A 160 15.18 -2.56 -17.11
CA PRO A 160 14.46 -3.83 -17.20
C PRO A 160 13.35 -3.81 -18.26
N GLY A 161 13.11 -2.67 -18.92
CA GLY A 161 12.03 -2.54 -19.88
C GLY A 161 10.63 -2.52 -19.25
N THR A 162 9.62 -2.61 -20.11
CA THR A 162 8.19 -2.58 -19.76
C THR A 162 7.38 -3.48 -20.69
N LEU A 163 6.16 -3.84 -20.31
CA LEU A 163 5.23 -4.58 -21.16
C LEU A 163 4.61 -3.67 -22.22
N ASP A 164 4.54 -4.11 -23.48
CA ASP A 164 3.80 -3.36 -24.50
C ASP A 164 2.29 -3.37 -24.19
N ARG A 165 1.72 -2.16 -24.05
CA ARG A 165 0.30 -1.95 -23.77
C ARG A 165 -0.60 -2.05 -25.00
N ASN A 166 -0.05 -2.33 -26.19
CA ASN A 166 -0.81 -2.71 -27.38
C ASN A 166 -1.19 -4.20 -27.39
N ASP A 167 -0.44 -5.05 -26.68
CA ASP A 167 -0.72 -6.48 -26.57
C ASP A 167 -1.77 -6.79 -25.50
N LEU A 168 -1.78 -6.01 -24.41
CA LEU A 168 -2.74 -6.10 -23.31
C LEU A 168 -4.18 -5.82 -23.75
N ILE A 169 -5.12 -6.66 -23.30
CA ILE A 169 -6.56 -6.46 -23.47
C ILE A 169 -7.03 -5.46 -22.41
N SER A 170 -7.97 -4.58 -22.77
CA SER A 170 -8.36 -3.46 -21.93
C SER A 170 -9.18 -3.92 -20.73
N GLY A 171 -8.57 -3.87 -19.54
CA GLY A 171 -9.18 -4.24 -18.27
C GLY A 171 -8.45 -5.37 -17.54
N ASP A 172 -7.57 -6.10 -18.23
CA ASP A 172 -6.81 -7.22 -17.65
C ASP A 172 -5.67 -6.74 -16.74
N GLU A 173 -5.40 -7.51 -15.68
CA GLU A 173 -4.39 -7.18 -14.66
C GLU A 173 -3.14 -8.07 -14.78
N ILE A 174 -2.03 -7.45 -15.21
CA ILE A 174 -0.71 -8.08 -15.28
C ILE A 174 0.37 -7.14 -14.71
N VAL A 175 1.23 -7.71 -13.87
CA VAL A 175 2.40 -7.10 -13.25
C VAL A 175 3.65 -7.78 -13.80
N LEU A 176 4.62 -7.00 -14.27
CA LEU A 176 5.96 -7.48 -14.64
C LEU A 176 6.88 -7.39 -13.42
N ASN A 177 7.36 -8.53 -12.94
CA ASN A 177 8.40 -8.59 -11.92
C ASN A 177 9.78 -8.66 -12.60
N PHE A 178 10.67 -7.77 -12.18
CA PHE A 178 12.04 -7.63 -12.67
C PHE A 178 13.11 -7.72 -11.57
N SER A 179 12.75 -8.09 -10.33
CA SER A 179 13.68 -8.15 -9.19
C SER A 179 14.84 -9.12 -9.38
N ASN A 180 14.61 -10.21 -10.14
CA ASN A 180 15.58 -11.27 -10.40
C ASN A 180 16.18 -11.19 -11.81
N VAL A 181 16.02 -10.05 -12.51
CA VAL A 181 16.48 -9.90 -13.89
C VAL A 181 18.00 -9.88 -13.98
N THR A 182 18.52 -10.76 -14.82
CA THR A 182 19.95 -10.88 -15.12
C THR A 182 20.17 -10.75 -16.63
N MET A 183 21.23 -10.02 -16.98
CA MET A 183 21.71 -9.84 -18.35
C MET A 183 23.12 -10.41 -18.44
N THR A 184 23.38 -11.24 -19.45
CA THR A 184 24.66 -11.96 -19.61
C THR A 184 25.08 -12.03 -21.07
N VAL A 185 26.38 -11.95 -21.33
CA VAL A 185 26.97 -12.30 -22.63
C VAL A 185 27.53 -13.73 -22.57
N SER A 186 27.42 -14.48 -23.66
CA SER A 186 28.02 -15.82 -23.76
C SER A 186 29.55 -15.78 -23.87
N ASP A 187 30.09 -14.66 -24.33
CA ASP A 187 31.52 -14.41 -24.46
C ASP A 187 31.88 -13.07 -23.77
N PRO A 188 32.63 -13.08 -22.66
CA PRO A 188 32.97 -11.89 -21.87
C PRO A 188 34.09 -11.03 -22.47
N ASN A 189 34.76 -11.49 -23.54
CA ASN A 189 35.87 -10.77 -24.17
C ASN A 189 35.42 -9.46 -24.84
N VAL A 190 36.37 -8.61 -25.23
CA VAL A 190 36.12 -7.37 -26.00
C VAL A 190 35.37 -7.63 -27.31
N GLY A 191 34.48 -6.71 -27.68
CA GLY A 191 33.73 -6.72 -28.93
C GLY A 191 32.61 -5.69 -28.98
N GLU A 192 32.23 -5.29 -30.19
CA GLU A 192 31.01 -4.53 -30.50
C GLU A 192 29.83 -5.50 -30.73
N ASP A 193 28.59 -5.01 -30.60
CA ASP A 193 27.35 -5.75 -30.88
C ASP A 193 27.24 -7.16 -30.23
N LYS A 194 27.75 -7.34 -29.01
CA LYS A 194 27.73 -8.64 -28.33
C LYS A 194 26.30 -8.98 -27.86
N PRO A 195 25.73 -10.14 -28.24
CA PRO A 195 24.34 -10.46 -27.90
C PRO A 195 24.17 -10.73 -26.40
N VAL A 196 23.13 -10.13 -25.82
CA VAL A 196 22.79 -10.23 -24.39
C VAL A 196 21.66 -11.23 -24.21
N SER A 197 21.89 -12.28 -23.42
CA SER A 197 20.84 -13.17 -22.94
C SER A 197 20.19 -12.59 -21.68
N LEU A 198 18.88 -12.34 -21.77
CA LEU A 198 18.04 -11.88 -20.67
C LEU A 198 17.41 -13.08 -19.94
N LYS A 199 17.39 -13.06 -18.61
CA LYS A 199 16.72 -14.08 -17.77
C LYS A 199 16.08 -13.42 -16.53
N GLY A 200 15.15 -14.12 -15.89
CA GLY A 200 14.58 -13.73 -14.59
C GLY A 200 13.34 -12.83 -14.64
N TYR A 201 12.78 -12.56 -15.82
CA TYR A 201 11.47 -11.92 -15.95
C TYR A 201 10.34 -12.88 -15.61
N ILE A 202 9.36 -12.40 -14.85
CA ILE A 202 8.14 -13.13 -14.49
C ILE A 202 6.95 -12.18 -14.65
N ILE A 203 5.87 -12.64 -15.27
CA ILE A 203 4.57 -11.96 -15.23
C ILE A 203 3.67 -12.61 -14.17
N SER A 204 2.91 -11.79 -13.46
CA SER A 204 1.94 -12.19 -12.42
C SER A 204 0.70 -11.28 -12.48
N GLY A 205 -0.31 -11.52 -11.64
CA GLY A 205 -1.60 -10.81 -11.69
C GLY A 205 -2.73 -11.71 -12.21
N ALA A 206 -3.98 -11.26 -12.04
CA ALA A 206 -5.18 -12.09 -12.20
C ALA A 206 -5.35 -12.68 -13.62
N ASP A 207 -4.86 -11.99 -14.64
CA ASP A 207 -4.96 -12.42 -16.04
C ASP A 207 -3.64 -12.97 -16.61
N SER A 208 -2.58 -13.11 -15.80
CA SER A 208 -1.23 -13.46 -16.30
C SER A 208 -1.16 -14.83 -17.01
N GLU A 209 -1.95 -15.82 -16.60
CA GLU A 209 -2.06 -17.13 -17.28
C GLU A 209 -2.65 -17.03 -18.70
N ASN A 210 -3.32 -15.92 -19.04
CA ASN A 210 -3.90 -15.68 -20.36
C ASN A 210 -2.86 -15.21 -21.40
N TYR A 211 -1.60 -15.05 -21.00
CA TYR A 211 -0.54 -14.44 -21.81
C TYR A 211 0.75 -15.26 -21.84
N THR A 212 1.60 -14.99 -22.83
CA THR A 212 2.97 -15.53 -22.94
C THR A 212 3.94 -14.37 -23.11
N LEU A 213 4.90 -14.24 -22.19
CA LEU A 213 5.88 -13.16 -22.22
C LEU A 213 6.93 -13.41 -23.32
N CYS A 214 6.96 -12.53 -24.31
CA CYS A 214 7.95 -12.52 -25.39
C CYS A 214 9.11 -11.57 -25.02
N ILE A 215 10.32 -12.12 -24.92
CA ILE A 215 11.55 -11.39 -24.55
C ILE A 215 12.32 -11.03 -25.83
N PRO A 216 12.88 -9.81 -25.96
CA PRO A 216 13.65 -9.41 -27.15
C PRO A 216 14.95 -10.21 -27.28
N GLU A 217 15.25 -10.64 -28.50
CA GLU A 217 16.47 -11.39 -28.87
C GLU A 217 17.57 -10.49 -29.48
N ASP A 218 17.27 -9.22 -29.76
CA ASP A 218 18.12 -8.25 -30.47
C ASP A 218 18.92 -7.31 -29.56
N LEU A 219 18.87 -7.51 -28.24
CA LEU A 219 19.63 -6.68 -27.30
C LEU A 219 21.15 -6.98 -27.40
N THR A 220 21.93 -5.95 -27.72
CA THR A 220 23.41 -6.03 -27.77
C THR A 220 24.08 -5.12 -26.74
N VAL A 221 25.38 -5.34 -26.52
CA VAL A 221 26.26 -4.51 -25.68
C VAL A 221 27.68 -4.43 -26.27
N THR A 222 28.38 -3.32 -26.07
CA THR A 222 29.79 -3.16 -26.39
C THR A 222 30.67 -3.41 -25.17
N ILE A 223 31.66 -4.29 -25.30
CA ILE A 223 32.71 -4.51 -24.30
C ILE A 223 34.01 -3.90 -24.83
N SER A 224 34.42 -2.79 -24.20
CA SER A 224 35.67 -2.07 -24.52
C SER A 224 36.89 -2.63 -23.78
N PRO A 225 38.11 -2.55 -24.34
CA PRO A 225 39.32 -2.98 -23.63
C PRO A 225 39.54 -2.28 -22.28
N ALA A 226 40.04 -3.03 -21.30
CA ALA A 226 40.47 -2.46 -20.03
C ALA A 226 41.92 -1.96 -20.11
N PRO A 227 42.30 -0.85 -19.47
CA PRO A 227 43.70 -0.49 -19.32
C PRO A 227 44.38 -1.43 -18.32
N TYR A 228 45.60 -1.87 -18.63
CA TYR A 228 46.48 -2.48 -17.63
C TYR A 228 46.73 -1.47 -16.50
N GLU A 229 46.66 -1.94 -15.24
CA GLU A 229 46.97 -1.13 -14.07
C GLU A 229 48.40 -0.60 -14.12
N LYS A 230 48.60 0.70 -13.82
CA LYS A 230 49.94 1.32 -13.93
C LYS A 230 50.95 0.65 -12.98
N SER A 231 50.46 0.22 -11.82
CA SER A 231 51.21 -0.53 -10.81
C SER A 231 51.59 -1.97 -11.23
N VAL A 232 51.12 -2.44 -12.39
CA VAL A 232 51.54 -3.72 -12.99
C VAL A 232 52.75 -3.50 -13.90
N LEU A 233 52.77 -2.43 -14.71
CA LEU A 233 53.96 -2.07 -15.50
C LEU A 233 55.15 -1.62 -14.63
N GLU A 234 54.86 -1.01 -13.46
CA GLU A 234 55.88 -0.64 -12.46
C GLU A 234 56.55 -1.85 -11.76
N LYS A 235 56.11 -3.09 -12.05
CA LYS A 235 56.72 -4.34 -11.56
C LYS A 235 57.55 -5.08 -12.62
N ILE A 236 57.71 -4.53 -13.81
CA ILE A 236 58.54 -5.13 -14.85
C ILE A 236 60.01 -5.04 -14.41
N GLU A 237 60.63 -6.21 -14.20
CA GLU A 237 62.00 -6.32 -13.69
C GLU A 237 63.00 -6.43 -14.84
N TRP A 238 64.19 -5.86 -14.64
CA TRP A 238 65.30 -5.93 -15.60
C TRP A 238 66.37 -6.91 -15.11
N THR A 239 66.99 -7.64 -16.04
CA THR A 239 67.92 -8.75 -15.77
C THR A 239 69.06 -8.38 -14.82
N GLN A 240 69.65 -7.20 -15.02
CA GLN A 240 70.68 -6.60 -14.18
C GLN A 240 70.78 -5.10 -14.54
N THR A 241 70.87 -4.21 -13.55
CA THR A 241 71.07 -2.76 -13.77
C THR A 241 72.49 -2.28 -13.50
N ASP A 242 73.30 -3.06 -12.78
CA ASP A 242 74.66 -2.71 -12.41
C ASP A 242 75.61 -3.83 -12.81
N PHE A 243 76.39 -3.61 -13.87
CA PHE A 243 77.30 -4.60 -14.45
C PHE A 243 78.75 -4.31 -14.04
N GLU A 244 79.60 -5.35 -14.03
CA GLU A 244 81.06 -5.19 -14.00
C GLU A 244 81.64 -5.25 -15.42
N TYR A 245 82.62 -4.39 -15.73
CA TYR A 245 83.20 -4.31 -17.07
C TYR A 245 84.02 -5.57 -17.44
N ASN A 246 83.46 -6.40 -18.32
CA ASN A 246 84.04 -7.66 -18.78
C ASN A 246 84.49 -7.64 -20.27
N GLY A 247 84.65 -6.46 -20.86
CA GLY A 247 85.16 -6.31 -22.23
C GLY A 247 84.21 -6.75 -23.36
N SER A 248 82.98 -7.16 -23.02
CA SER A 248 81.89 -7.47 -23.95
C SER A 248 80.79 -6.41 -23.87
N GLU A 249 79.87 -6.39 -24.84
CA GLU A 249 78.67 -5.54 -24.72
C GLU A 249 77.80 -6.05 -23.56
N GLN A 250 77.34 -5.16 -22.70
CA GLN A 250 76.43 -5.46 -21.58
C GLN A 250 75.16 -4.65 -21.75
N LYS A 251 73.98 -5.25 -21.55
CA LYS A 251 72.70 -4.57 -21.69
C LYS A 251 71.73 -5.06 -20.62
N PRO A 252 70.98 -4.17 -19.95
CA PRO A 252 69.76 -4.57 -19.28
C PRO A 252 68.74 -4.99 -20.34
N GLU A 253 68.10 -6.13 -20.11
CA GLU A 253 66.91 -6.60 -20.83
C GLU A 253 65.81 -6.83 -19.78
N ILE A 254 64.55 -6.90 -20.20
CA ILE A 254 63.45 -7.24 -19.29
C ILE A 254 63.45 -8.74 -19.02
N LEU A 255 63.29 -9.14 -17.75
CA LEU A 255 63.09 -10.53 -17.37
C LEU A 255 61.76 -11.03 -17.96
N PRO A 256 61.74 -12.05 -18.84
CA PRO A 256 60.51 -12.48 -19.52
C PRO A 256 59.37 -12.82 -18.56
N ASP A 257 59.69 -13.46 -17.44
CA ASP A 257 58.73 -13.87 -16.40
C ASP A 257 58.12 -12.69 -15.61
N SER A 258 58.62 -11.46 -15.81
CA SER A 258 58.08 -10.22 -15.22
C SER A 258 57.09 -9.47 -16.13
N LEU A 259 56.93 -9.91 -17.38
CA LEU A 259 55.97 -9.32 -18.32
C LEU A 259 54.54 -9.82 -18.00
N PRO A 260 53.51 -8.94 -18.05
CA PRO A 260 52.12 -9.36 -17.97
C PRO A 260 51.73 -10.27 -19.15
N ALA A 261 50.74 -11.15 -18.94
CA ALA A 261 50.28 -12.08 -19.96
C ALA A 261 49.86 -11.35 -21.26
N GLY A 262 50.31 -11.86 -22.41
CA GLY A 262 50.05 -11.27 -23.72
C GLY A 262 50.84 -9.98 -24.03
N VAL A 263 51.64 -9.45 -23.10
CA VAL A 263 52.52 -8.29 -23.33
C VAL A 263 53.90 -8.75 -23.81
N THR A 264 54.41 -8.12 -24.86
CA THR A 264 55.72 -8.42 -25.46
C THR A 264 56.55 -7.17 -25.68
N VAL A 265 57.88 -7.29 -25.61
CA VAL A 265 58.81 -6.22 -25.98
C VAL A 265 59.03 -6.26 -27.50
N GLU A 266 58.70 -5.17 -28.20
CA GLU A 266 58.95 -5.05 -29.65
C GLU A 266 60.39 -4.63 -29.94
N LYS A 267 60.96 -3.78 -29.09
CA LYS A 267 62.23 -3.10 -29.35
C LYS A 267 62.84 -2.52 -28.08
N TYR A 268 64.17 -2.63 -27.95
CA TYR A 268 64.96 -1.84 -27.00
C TYR A 268 65.65 -0.64 -27.68
N SER A 269 65.88 0.41 -26.90
CA SER A 269 66.72 1.56 -27.21
C SER A 269 67.57 1.93 -25.99
N TYR A 270 68.78 2.42 -26.23
CA TYR A 270 69.76 2.76 -25.18
C TYR A 270 70.36 4.13 -25.48
N SER A 271 70.72 4.91 -24.46
CA SER A 271 71.23 6.28 -24.68
C SER A 271 72.62 6.35 -25.30
N ASP A 272 73.51 5.43 -24.92
CA ASP A 272 74.95 5.51 -25.17
C ASP A 272 75.55 4.12 -25.46
N ASP A 273 76.85 4.06 -25.79
CA ASP A 273 77.57 2.81 -26.06
C ASP A 273 77.49 1.87 -24.84
N CYS A 274 76.91 0.68 -25.08
CA CYS A 274 76.62 -0.32 -24.07
C CYS A 274 77.86 -1.10 -23.58
N THR A 275 79.06 -0.75 -24.06
CA THR A 275 80.30 -1.46 -23.74
C THR A 275 81.09 -0.82 -22.57
N TYR A 276 81.11 0.51 -22.44
CA TYR A 276 82.13 1.20 -21.62
C TYR A 276 81.65 1.64 -20.23
N PRO A 277 82.52 1.61 -19.18
CA PRO A 277 82.22 2.15 -17.86
C PRO A 277 82.19 3.68 -17.86
N GLY A 278 81.29 4.28 -17.07
CA GLY A 278 81.06 5.73 -17.06
C GLY A 278 79.75 6.15 -16.37
N LEU A 279 79.22 7.30 -16.79
CA LEU A 279 77.98 7.91 -16.27
C LEU A 279 76.75 6.97 -16.36
N GLU A 280 75.72 7.26 -15.56
CA GLU A 280 74.42 6.59 -15.62
C GLU A 280 73.84 6.66 -17.04
N LYS A 281 73.53 5.48 -17.60
CA LYS A 281 72.92 5.31 -18.92
C LYS A 281 71.43 5.06 -18.77
N THR A 282 70.66 5.23 -19.84
CA THR A 282 69.26 4.79 -19.88
C THR A 282 69.03 3.67 -20.88
N ALA A 283 68.06 2.81 -20.56
CA ALA A 283 67.49 1.81 -21.44
C ALA A 283 65.96 2.00 -21.48
N GLU A 284 65.36 1.90 -22.65
CA GLU A 284 63.91 1.99 -22.88
C GLU A 284 63.45 0.80 -23.73
N ALA A 285 62.39 0.13 -23.29
CA ALA A 285 61.74 -0.98 -23.97
C ALA A 285 60.35 -0.55 -24.46
N VAL A 286 60.10 -0.69 -25.75
CA VAL A 286 58.78 -0.49 -26.37
C VAL A 286 57.95 -1.77 -26.19
N LEU A 287 56.75 -1.63 -25.65
CA LEU A 287 55.84 -2.72 -25.32
C LEU A 287 54.64 -2.73 -26.27
N SER A 288 54.20 -3.92 -26.67
CA SER A 288 52.90 -4.16 -27.31
C SER A 288 52.11 -5.23 -26.58
N CYS A 289 50.78 -5.19 -26.73
CA CYS A 289 49.87 -6.18 -26.16
C CYS A 289 49.20 -6.94 -27.30
N SER A 290 49.22 -8.27 -27.22
CA SER A 290 48.58 -9.19 -28.15
C SER A 290 47.21 -9.67 -27.69
N ASP A 291 46.86 -9.46 -26.43
CA ASP A 291 45.52 -9.71 -25.88
C ASP A 291 44.58 -8.55 -26.25
N PRO A 292 43.49 -8.77 -27.01
CA PRO A 292 42.55 -7.72 -27.39
C PRO A 292 41.71 -7.19 -26.22
N ASN A 293 41.70 -7.88 -25.08
CA ASN A 293 40.95 -7.47 -23.90
C ASN A 293 41.60 -6.30 -23.14
N PHE A 294 42.90 -6.09 -23.35
CA PHE A 294 43.69 -5.14 -22.58
C PHE A 294 44.40 -4.10 -23.44
N THR A 295 44.56 -2.90 -22.90
CA THR A 295 45.34 -1.81 -23.48
C THR A 295 46.47 -1.41 -22.55
N LEU A 296 47.64 -1.10 -23.11
CA LEU A 296 48.77 -0.61 -22.33
C LEU A 296 48.57 0.89 -22.00
N PRO A 297 48.61 1.31 -20.73
CA PRO A 297 48.49 2.73 -20.37
C PRO A 297 49.69 3.56 -20.85
N GLN A 298 50.84 2.93 -21.11
CA GLN A 298 52.04 3.53 -21.70
C GLN A 298 52.70 2.51 -22.65
N SER A 299 53.16 2.96 -23.82
CA SER A 299 53.75 2.10 -24.87
C SER A 299 55.24 1.77 -24.67
N SER A 300 55.86 2.27 -23.59
CA SER A 300 57.23 1.94 -23.24
C SER A 300 57.48 2.05 -21.74
N VAL A 301 58.51 1.35 -21.27
CA VAL A 301 59.07 1.43 -19.90
C VAL A 301 60.58 1.62 -19.98
N SER A 302 61.18 2.29 -19.00
CA SER A 302 62.62 2.59 -19.01
C SER A 302 63.26 2.47 -17.63
N THR A 303 64.58 2.25 -17.63
CA THR A 303 65.42 2.19 -16.43
C THR A 303 66.74 2.92 -16.64
N THR A 304 67.37 3.37 -15.55
CA THR A 304 68.79 3.73 -15.53
C THR A 304 69.64 2.50 -15.24
N TRP A 305 70.90 2.50 -15.71
CA TRP A 305 71.83 1.40 -15.49
C TRP A 305 73.30 1.88 -15.53
N SER A 306 74.20 1.10 -14.91
CA SER A 306 75.62 1.42 -14.77
C SER A 306 76.54 0.28 -15.23
N ILE A 307 77.78 0.62 -15.56
CA ILE A 307 78.88 -0.34 -15.70
C ILE A 307 80.02 0.11 -14.79
N THR A 308 80.27 -0.65 -13.72
CA THR A 308 81.37 -0.45 -12.78
C THR A 308 82.67 -1.04 -13.35
N PRO A 309 83.80 -0.32 -13.31
CA PRO A 309 85.08 -0.84 -13.73
C PRO A 309 85.68 -1.81 -12.68
N CYS A 310 85.99 -3.04 -13.09
CA CYS A 310 86.70 -4.05 -12.27
C CYS A 310 88.06 -3.56 -11.75
N GLU A 311 88.41 -3.94 -10.51
CA GLU A 311 89.67 -3.53 -9.87
C GLU A 311 90.94 -4.20 -10.47
N PRO A 312 92.09 -3.51 -10.48
CA PRO A 312 93.37 -4.08 -10.95
C PRO A 312 94.05 -4.96 -9.88
N VAL A 313 94.52 -6.13 -10.28
CA VAL A 313 95.18 -7.11 -9.41
C VAL A 313 96.67 -6.78 -9.23
N LEU A 314 97.08 -6.44 -8.01
CA LEU A 314 98.49 -6.23 -7.67
C LEU A 314 99.17 -7.56 -7.30
N LYS A 315 100.24 -7.92 -8.02
CA LYS A 315 101.06 -9.12 -7.75
C LYS A 315 102.53 -8.77 -7.57
N ILE A 316 103.16 -9.29 -6.51
CA ILE A 316 104.61 -9.18 -6.31
C ILE A 316 105.30 -10.46 -6.78
N ASP A 317 106.23 -10.32 -7.72
CA ASP A 317 107.12 -11.39 -8.18
C ASP A 317 108.53 -11.17 -7.60
N TYR A 318 108.76 -11.86 -6.49
CA TYR A 318 110.02 -11.88 -5.74
C TYR A 318 111.14 -12.67 -6.42
N GLU A 319 110.88 -13.36 -7.53
CA GLU A 319 111.88 -14.11 -8.31
C GLU A 319 112.53 -13.23 -9.38
N LYS A 320 111.74 -12.30 -9.93
CA LYS A 320 112.15 -11.34 -10.95
C LYS A 320 112.45 -9.94 -10.41
N GLU A 321 112.30 -9.75 -9.10
CA GLU A 321 112.31 -8.43 -8.44
C GLU A 321 111.35 -7.44 -9.12
N THR A 322 110.05 -7.73 -9.19
CA THR A 322 109.04 -6.81 -9.76
C THR A 322 107.71 -6.78 -8.99
N VAL A 323 107.13 -5.60 -8.81
CA VAL A 323 105.70 -5.40 -8.50
C VAL A 323 104.99 -5.22 -9.82
N THR A 324 103.94 -5.99 -10.08
CA THR A 324 103.12 -5.86 -11.29
C THR A 324 101.69 -5.54 -10.89
N VAL A 325 101.20 -4.36 -11.27
CA VAL A 325 99.77 -4.07 -11.25
C VAL A 325 99.19 -4.56 -12.58
N THR A 326 98.35 -5.58 -12.51
CA THR A 326 97.72 -6.23 -13.66
C THR A 326 96.28 -5.73 -13.77
N TYR A 327 95.99 -4.98 -14.82
CA TYR A 327 94.62 -4.64 -15.19
C TYR A 327 94.00 -5.84 -15.93
N PRO A 328 92.70 -6.12 -15.71
CA PRO A 328 91.90 -7.01 -16.57
C PRO A 328 92.22 -6.80 -18.06
N GLU A 329 92.43 -7.89 -18.80
CA GLU A 329 92.83 -7.88 -20.22
C GLU A 329 91.82 -7.15 -21.10
N GLU A 330 90.56 -7.26 -20.69
CA GLU A 330 89.35 -6.65 -21.21
C GLU A 330 89.52 -5.15 -21.49
N TYR A 331 90.25 -4.43 -20.63
CA TYR A 331 90.44 -2.96 -20.74
C TYR A 331 91.21 -2.50 -21.98
N LYS A 332 91.93 -3.37 -22.68
CA LYS A 332 92.58 -3.02 -23.97
C LYS A 332 91.57 -2.55 -25.03
N ASN A 333 90.34 -3.05 -24.94
CA ASN A 333 89.30 -2.86 -25.95
C ASN A 333 88.68 -1.45 -25.90
N ILE A 334 88.80 -0.72 -24.78
CA ILE A 334 88.28 0.65 -24.66
C ILE A 334 89.09 1.62 -25.54
N PRO A 335 88.47 2.38 -26.48
CA PRO A 335 89.16 3.42 -27.26
C PRO A 335 89.88 4.44 -26.37
N ASP A 336 91.08 4.84 -26.79
CA ASP A 336 91.89 5.94 -26.22
C ASP A 336 92.17 5.93 -24.70
N MET A 337 91.85 4.81 -24.03
CA MET A 337 92.03 4.61 -22.59
C MET A 337 93.50 4.41 -22.20
N GLN A 338 93.90 5.06 -21.10
CA GLN A 338 95.21 4.90 -20.46
C GLN A 338 95.08 4.21 -19.09
N THR A 339 95.98 3.27 -18.82
CA THR A 339 96.19 2.62 -17.52
C THR A 339 97.37 3.28 -16.80
N GLY A 340 97.33 3.50 -15.49
CA GLY A 340 98.47 4.06 -14.75
C GLY A 340 98.63 3.54 -13.33
N VAL A 341 99.87 3.37 -12.87
CA VAL A 341 100.17 3.05 -11.46
C VAL A 341 100.61 4.30 -10.74
N ALA A 342 99.99 4.57 -9.60
CA ALA A 342 100.41 5.60 -8.66
C ALA A 342 101.11 4.94 -7.45
N TRP A 343 102.24 5.50 -7.03
CA TRP A 343 102.87 5.16 -5.75
C TRP A 343 103.50 6.40 -5.13
N ASP A 344 103.25 6.61 -3.84
CA ASP A 344 103.58 7.83 -3.10
C ASP A 344 103.13 9.11 -3.85
N THR A 345 104.06 9.92 -4.36
CA THR A 345 103.80 11.12 -5.18
C THR A 345 104.10 10.92 -6.68
N ASN A 346 104.46 9.71 -7.09
CA ASN A 346 104.81 9.38 -8.47
C ASN A 346 103.65 8.67 -9.18
N GLN A 347 103.56 8.87 -10.50
CA GLN A 347 102.65 8.13 -11.37
C GLN A 347 103.42 7.67 -12.61
N GLN A 348 103.12 6.46 -13.09
CA GLN A 348 103.61 5.94 -14.36
C GLN A 348 102.43 5.42 -15.18
N GLU A 349 102.06 6.18 -16.21
CA GLU A 349 101.06 5.82 -17.22
C GLU A 349 101.63 4.79 -18.20
N SER A 350 100.75 4.01 -18.83
CA SER A 350 101.06 3.08 -19.92
C SER A 350 99.98 3.15 -20.99
N GLU A 351 100.39 3.21 -22.25
CA GLU A 351 99.50 3.11 -23.41
C GLU A 351 98.95 1.68 -23.50
N LYS A 352 97.66 1.49 -23.15
CA LYS A 352 96.91 0.24 -23.23
C LYS A 352 97.62 -1.01 -22.67
N GLY A 353 98.37 -0.83 -21.57
CA GLY A 353 99.17 -1.87 -20.94
C GLY A 353 98.44 -2.58 -19.79
N THR A 354 98.05 -3.84 -19.99
CA THR A 354 97.36 -4.66 -18.96
C THR A 354 98.26 -5.13 -17.83
N SER A 355 99.56 -4.88 -17.89
CA SER A 355 100.47 -5.15 -16.78
C SER A 355 101.55 -4.06 -16.69
N ILE A 356 101.48 -3.22 -15.67
CA ILE A 356 102.52 -2.24 -15.37
C ILE A 356 103.46 -2.88 -14.33
N SER A 357 104.54 -3.48 -14.82
CA SER A 357 105.61 -4.07 -14.00
C SER A 357 106.65 -3.01 -13.64
N LEU A 358 106.73 -2.68 -12.35
CA LEU A 358 107.74 -1.81 -11.76
C LEU A 358 108.79 -2.70 -11.05
N PRO A 359 110.09 -2.56 -11.32
CA PRO A 359 111.09 -3.38 -10.64
C PRO A 359 111.13 -3.04 -9.15
N LEU A 360 111.12 -4.06 -8.29
CA LEU A 360 111.28 -3.94 -6.84
C LEU A 360 112.57 -3.20 -6.47
N SER A 361 113.60 -3.17 -7.33
CA SER A 361 114.80 -2.35 -7.12
C SER A 361 114.59 -0.82 -7.20
N LYS A 362 113.40 -0.33 -7.60
CA LYS A 362 112.95 1.06 -7.33
C LYS A 362 112.51 1.28 -5.86
N TRP A 363 112.45 0.23 -5.04
CA TRP A 363 111.80 0.16 -3.73
C TRP A 363 112.82 -0.43 -2.75
N GLU A 364 113.34 0.33 -1.80
CA GLU A 364 114.49 -0.10 -0.98
C GLU A 364 114.15 -1.13 0.11
N LEU A 365 113.83 -2.37 -0.29
CA LEU A 365 113.53 -3.48 0.60
C LEU A 365 114.79 -3.94 1.38
N PRO A 366 114.69 -4.16 2.71
CA PRO A 366 115.83 -4.58 3.53
C PRO A 366 116.20 -6.05 3.31
N ALA A 367 117.51 -6.34 3.37
CA ALA A 367 118.02 -7.70 3.31
C ALA A 367 117.74 -8.48 4.61
N SER A 368 117.54 -9.80 4.51
CA SER A 368 117.17 -10.65 5.63
C SER A 368 118.27 -10.75 6.71
N GLY A 369 118.13 -10.03 7.82
CA GLY A 369 119.00 -10.19 9.00
C GLY A 369 119.12 -8.99 9.95
N GLU A 370 118.73 -7.78 9.52
CA GLU A 370 118.75 -6.56 10.35
C GLU A 370 117.33 -5.97 10.48
N SER A 371 117.06 -5.28 11.59
CA SER A 371 115.69 -4.95 12.04
C SER A 371 115.23 -3.53 11.71
N ASP A 372 114.00 -3.43 11.21
CA ASP A 372 112.98 -2.42 11.50
C ASP A 372 113.42 -0.93 11.62
N ASP A 373 113.38 -0.19 10.50
CA ASP A 373 112.80 1.18 10.44
C ASP A 373 112.66 1.70 8.98
N LYS A 374 111.68 1.18 8.21
CA LYS A 374 111.18 1.79 6.96
C LYS A 374 109.71 1.46 6.76
N ASP A 375 108.89 2.47 6.47
CA ASP A 375 107.49 2.28 6.10
C ASP A 375 107.34 1.54 4.75
N PRO A 376 106.33 0.67 4.58
CA PRO A 376 106.06 0.01 3.31
C PRO A 376 105.47 0.99 2.28
N VAL A 377 106.04 0.98 1.07
CA VAL A 377 105.60 1.80 -0.08
C VAL A 377 104.14 1.50 -0.42
N GLN A 378 103.35 2.55 -0.68
CA GLN A 378 101.91 2.48 -0.91
C GLN A 378 101.57 2.61 -2.39
N VAL A 379 100.73 1.70 -2.90
CA VAL A 379 100.50 1.51 -4.35
C VAL A 379 99.00 1.50 -4.70
N LYS A 380 98.62 2.17 -5.79
CA LYS A 380 97.26 2.14 -6.37
C LYS A 380 97.28 2.12 -7.90
N GLY A 381 96.17 1.66 -8.50
CA GLY A 381 95.90 1.79 -9.92
C GLY A 381 94.95 2.95 -10.26
N PHE A 382 95.02 3.46 -11.48
CA PHE A 382 94.05 4.38 -12.07
C PHE A 382 93.81 4.09 -13.56
N LEU A 383 92.61 4.42 -14.02
CA LEU A 383 92.23 4.49 -15.43
C LEU A 383 91.94 5.95 -15.81
N LYS A 384 92.21 6.27 -17.06
CA LYS A 384 92.12 7.63 -17.59
C LYS A 384 91.51 7.59 -18.99
N THR A 385 90.47 8.39 -19.18
CA THR A 385 89.72 8.55 -20.43
C THR A 385 89.80 10.01 -20.89
N GLU A 386 89.27 10.35 -22.06
CA GLU A 386 89.15 11.76 -22.47
C GLU A 386 88.15 12.57 -21.60
N GLN A 387 87.27 11.89 -20.86
CA GLN A 387 86.17 12.52 -20.12
C GLN A 387 86.48 12.65 -18.62
N GLU A 388 87.06 11.62 -17.98
CA GLU A 388 87.45 11.68 -16.56
C GLU A 388 88.54 10.65 -16.16
N ASN A 389 89.09 10.84 -14.94
CA ASN A 389 90.08 9.96 -14.30
C ASN A 389 89.43 9.16 -13.16
N LEU A 390 89.53 7.83 -13.20
CA LEU A 390 89.00 6.92 -12.18
C LEU A 390 90.15 6.24 -11.42
N PHE A 391 90.11 6.27 -10.09
CA PHE A 391 91.17 5.73 -9.20
C PHE A 391 90.64 4.52 -8.41
N PHE A 392 91.47 3.49 -8.24
CA PHE A 392 91.05 2.17 -7.71
C PHE A 392 91.73 1.79 -6.40
N GLY A 393 91.01 1.00 -5.59
CA GLY A 393 91.51 0.26 -4.43
C GLY A 393 91.94 1.08 -3.21
N GLU A 394 92.15 0.39 -2.09
CA GLU A 394 92.98 0.86 -0.98
C GLU A 394 94.47 0.56 -1.24
N SER A 395 95.38 1.23 -0.53
CA SER A 395 96.82 1.11 -0.78
C SER A 395 97.41 -0.18 -0.21
N PHE A 396 98.25 -0.87 -0.99
CA PHE A 396 98.81 -2.19 -0.62
C PHE A 396 100.28 -2.15 -0.19
N SER A 397 100.74 -3.17 0.57
CA SER A 397 102.09 -3.27 1.18
C SER A 397 102.75 -4.65 1.00
N ILE A 398 104.10 -4.76 1.13
CA ILE A 398 104.90 -5.86 0.54
C ILE A 398 105.83 -6.60 1.56
N PRO A 399 105.65 -7.93 1.82
CA PRO A 399 106.53 -8.78 2.68
C PRO A 399 107.57 -9.66 1.90
N SER A 400 108.04 -10.82 2.39
CA SER A 400 109.16 -11.67 1.84
C SER A 400 108.88 -13.22 1.74
N ARG A 401 109.80 -14.07 1.18
CA ARG A 401 109.42 -15.22 0.27
C ARG A 401 110.21 -16.60 0.29
N PRO A 402 109.57 -17.78 0.00
CA PRO A 402 110.15 -19.16 -0.29
C PRO A 402 109.65 -19.94 -1.61
N SER A 403 109.80 -21.30 -1.81
CA SER A 403 109.89 -22.12 -3.11
C SER A 403 108.94 -23.41 -3.42
N PHE A 404 109.15 -24.25 -4.51
CA PHE A 404 108.14 -25.00 -5.43
C PHE A 404 108.43 -26.43 -6.15
N ASP A 405 107.50 -27.10 -6.97
CA ASP A 405 107.54 -28.27 -8.03
C ASP A 405 106.11 -28.71 -8.70
N ASP A 406 105.63 -29.63 -9.67
CA ASP A 406 105.95 -30.70 -10.77
C ASP A 406 104.73 -31.13 -11.81
N THR A 407 104.73 -32.17 -12.77
CA THR A 407 103.81 -32.41 -14.04
C THR A 407 103.49 -33.85 -14.78
N ASP A 408 102.66 -33.94 -15.91
CA ASP A 408 102.35 -34.98 -17.08
C ASP A 408 101.09 -36.02 -17.14
N ALA A 409 100.56 -36.87 -18.12
CA ALA A 409 100.82 -37.57 -19.48
C ALA A 409 99.58 -38.18 -20.38
N LEU A 410 99.72 -38.95 -21.55
CA LEU A 410 98.69 -39.37 -22.67
C LEU A 410 98.97 -40.72 -23.57
N LYS A 411 98.34 -41.37 -24.66
CA LYS A 411 97.03 -41.56 -25.52
C LYS A 411 97.04 -42.64 -26.78
N GLN A 412 95.89 -43.31 -27.24
CA GLN A 412 95.39 -43.89 -28.63
C GLN A 412 96.00 -45.16 -29.46
N LEU A 413 95.58 -45.91 -30.59
CA LEU A 413 94.44 -46.38 -31.58
C LEU A 413 94.95 -47.49 -32.68
N ALA A 414 94.42 -48.20 -33.78
CA ALA A 414 93.18 -48.71 -34.58
C ALA A 414 93.46 -49.75 -35.85
N GLY A 415 92.52 -50.35 -36.70
CA GLY A 415 92.79 -51.30 -37.94
C GLY A 415 91.65 -51.99 -38.91
N SER A 416 91.92 -52.72 -40.08
CA SER A 416 91.00 -53.51 -41.10
C SER A 416 91.70 -54.42 -42.27
N TRP A 417 91.29 -55.10 -43.44
CA TRP A 417 90.12 -55.50 -44.42
C TRP A 417 90.46 -56.53 -45.67
N THR A 418 89.52 -57.11 -46.53
CA THR A 418 89.51 -57.78 -48.00
C THR A 418 89.78 -59.34 -48.35
N ALA A 419 89.59 -60.14 -49.50
CA ALA A 419 88.99 -60.31 -50.96
C ALA A 419 89.04 -61.87 -51.50
N SER A 420 88.78 -62.56 -52.70
CA SER A 420 88.37 -62.57 -54.22
C SER A 420 87.80 -64.00 -54.78
N ALA A 421 87.64 -64.67 -56.02
CA ALA A 421 88.06 -64.74 -57.52
C ALA A 421 87.13 -65.60 -58.61
N ASP A 422 87.58 -66.31 -59.73
CA ASP A 422 86.86 -66.53 -61.12
C ASP A 422 86.94 -67.83 -62.15
N SER A 423 86.40 -67.76 -63.44
CA SER A 423 85.86 -68.74 -64.54
C SER A 423 86.65 -69.29 -65.85
N LEU A 424 86.08 -70.17 -66.78
CA LEU A 424 86.44 -70.38 -68.28
C LEU A 424 85.56 -71.29 -69.26
N VAL A 425 85.79 -71.26 -70.63
CA VAL A 425 84.91 -71.76 -71.78
C VAL A 425 85.59 -71.82 -73.23
N CYS A 426 85.07 -72.50 -74.31
CA CYS A 426 85.49 -72.28 -75.77
C CYS A 426 84.66 -72.94 -76.96
N ASP A 427 85.01 -72.75 -78.25
CA ASP A 427 84.09 -72.96 -79.42
C ASP A 427 84.60 -73.66 -80.73
N ASN A 428 83.65 -74.28 -81.46
CA ASN A 428 83.55 -74.42 -82.94
C ASN A 428 84.58 -75.23 -83.79
N TRP A 429 84.88 -76.49 -83.44
CA TRP A 429 85.45 -77.49 -84.38
C TRP A 429 84.73 -78.86 -84.26
N ASN A 430 84.58 -79.59 -85.38
CA ASN A 430 84.00 -80.94 -85.37
C ASN A 430 85.06 -81.96 -84.92
N CYS A 431 84.94 -82.48 -83.70
CA CYS A 431 85.90 -83.38 -83.06
C CYS A 431 85.37 -84.83 -82.98
N PRO A 432 85.54 -85.67 -84.03
CA PRO A 432 85.14 -87.07 -83.99
C PRO A 432 86.08 -87.89 -83.10
N GLY A 433 85.56 -88.49 -82.03
CA GLY A 433 86.32 -89.36 -81.12
C GLY A 433 86.61 -88.78 -79.73
N ALA A 434 85.80 -87.83 -79.26
CA ALA A 434 85.64 -87.55 -77.84
C ALA A 434 84.73 -88.60 -77.19
N GLU A 435 85.13 -89.13 -76.04
CA GLU A 435 84.28 -89.94 -75.15
C GLU A 435 83.99 -89.15 -73.88
N LEU A 436 82.81 -89.36 -73.30
CA LEU A 436 82.28 -88.65 -72.14
C LEU A 436 81.96 -89.60 -70.99
N ARG A 437 82.08 -89.13 -69.74
CA ARG A 437 81.47 -89.77 -68.56
C ARG A 437 81.03 -88.74 -67.51
N LEU A 438 79.99 -89.09 -66.75
CA LEU A 438 79.54 -88.33 -65.59
C LEU A 438 80.38 -88.74 -64.37
N VAL A 439 80.55 -87.81 -63.44
CA VAL A 439 81.19 -88.01 -62.12
C VAL A 439 80.21 -87.54 -61.05
N PHE A 440 80.02 -88.36 -60.02
CA PHE A 440 79.13 -88.10 -58.89
C PHE A 440 79.90 -87.62 -57.66
N GLU A 441 79.19 -87.02 -56.70
CA GLU A 441 79.81 -86.41 -55.50
C GLU A 441 80.60 -87.39 -54.63
N ASN A 442 80.24 -88.67 -54.64
CA ASN A 442 80.96 -89.74 -53.94
C ASN A 442 82.26 -90.20 -54.64
N GLY A 443 82.55 -89.69 -55.85
CA GLY A 443 83.71 -90.06 -56.67
C GLY A 443 83.48 -91.20 -57.66
N ASP A 444 82.29 -91.83 -57.68
CA ASP A 444 81.94 -92.80 -58.72
C ASP A 444 81.76 -92.11 -60.09
N CYS A 445 81.94 -92.87 -61.16
CA CYS A 445 81.87 -92.36 -62.52
C CYS A 445 81.17 -93.36 -63.45
N THR A 446 80.42 -92.86 -64.44
CA THR A 446 79.84 -93.73 -65.48
C THR A 446 80.92 -94.30 -66.42
N PRO A 447 80.63 -95.38 -67.17
CA PRO A 447 81.49 -95.82 -68.27
C PRO A 447 81.66 -94.72 -69.32
N TRP A 448 82.84 -94.67 -69.95
CA TRP A 448 83.10 -93.79 -71.09
C TRP A 448 82.23 -94.16 -72.29
N GLN A 449 81.48 -93.19 -72.83
CA GLN A 449 80.60 -93.38 -74.00
C GLN A 449 80.90 -92.36 -75.10
N ASP A 450 80.77 -92.78 -76.36
CA ASP A 450 80.98 -91.97 -77.57
C ASP A 450 79.74 -91.15 -78.00
N THR A 451 78.67 -91.16 -77.20
CA THR A 451 77.45 -90.33 -77.35
C THR A 451 77.03 -89.73 -76.01
N ALA A 452 76.59 -88.46 -76.02
CA ALA A 452 76.23 -87.67 -74.83
C ALA A 452 74.83 -88.00 -74.26
N SER A 453 74.52 -89.29 -74.07
CA SER A 453 73.16 -89.76 -73.74
C SER A 453 73.19 -90.88 -72.70
N PHE A 454 73.19 -90.51 -71.42
CA PHE A 454 73.13 -91.44 -70.29
C PHE A 454 71.67 -91.80 -69.97
N THR A 455 71.41 -93.06 -69.63
CA THR A 455 70.08 -93.57 -69.24
C THR A 455 70.22 -94.49 -68.02
N ASN A 456 69.14 -94.63 -67.24
CA ASN A 456 69.10 -95.32 -65.94
C ASN A 456 70.04 -94.69 -64.88
N LEU A 457 69.76 -93.43 -64.52
CA LEU A 457 70.28 -92.79 -63.29
C LEU A 457 69.24 -92.93 -62.17
N GLU A 458 69.68 -93.15 -60.94
CA GLU A 458 68.79 -93.25 -59.77
C GLU A 458 68.42 -91.84 -59.27
N ALA A 459 67.18 -91.66 -58.79
CA ALA A 459 66.70 -90.38 -58.29
C ALA A 459 67.53 -89.91 -57.08
N GLY A 460 67.90 -88.62 -57.04
CA GLY A 460 68.81 -88.05 -56.04
C GLY A 460 70.30 -88.10 -56.41
N SER A 461 70.67 -88.59 -57.60
CA SER A 461 72.09 -88.65 -58.04
C SER A 461 72.67 -87.26 -58.37
N HIS A 462 73.38 -86.63 -57.44
CA HIS A 462 74.09 -85.36 -57.69
C HIS A 462 75.37 -85.56 -58.54
N VAL A 463 75.33 -85.04 -59.78
CA VAL A 463 76.45 -85.03 -60.73
C VAL A 463 77.34 -83.81 -60.50
N THR A 464 78.54 -84.01 -59.96
CA THR A 464 79.51 -82.94 -59.69
C THR A 464 80.43 -82.64 -60.87
N GLY A 465 80.55 -83.56 -61.83
CA GLY A 465 81.46 -83.42 -62.95
C GLY A 465 81.03 -84.12 -64.24
N VAL A 466 81.58 -83.65 -65.36
CA VAL A 466 81.56 -84.37 -66.64
C VAL A 466 82.98 -84.37 -67.17
N GLU A 467 83.57 -85.56 -67.28
CA GLU A 467 84.90 -85.71 -67.87
C GLU A 467 84.81 -85.97 -69.39
N VAL A 468 85.80 -85.48 -70.12
CA VAL A 468 85.95 -85.66 -71.56
C VAL A 468 87.34 -86.22 -71.86
N ARG A 469 87.45 -87.24 -72.71
CA ARG A 469 88.74 -87.73 -73.22
C ARG A 469 88.75 -87.86 -74.73
N LEU A 470 89.90 -87.59 -75.34
CA LEU A 470 90.12 -87.73 -76.78
C LEU A 470 90.94 -88.99 -77.08
N LYS A 471 90.54 -89.78 -78.07
CA LYS A 471 91.36 -90.90 -78.58
C LYS A 471 92.61 -90.37 -79.27
N ALA A 472 93.78 -90.85 -78.86
CA ALA A 472 95.07 -90.33 -79.33
C ALA A 472 95.33 -90.67 -80.81
N ILE A 473 95.42 -89.64 -81.64
CA ILE A 473 95.93 -89.71 -83.02
C ILE A 473 97.42 -89.37 -83.01
N LYS A 474 98.20 -90.01 -83.90
CA LYS A 474 99.63 -89.73 -84.04
C LYS A 474 99.85 -88.44 -84.84
N ASP A 475 100.80 -87.64 -84.36
CA ASP A 475 101.43 -86.48 -84.98
C ASP A 475 100.61 -85.17 -85.08
N GLN A 476 101.10 -84.18 -84.33
CA GLN A 476 100.87 -82.72 -84.36
C GLN A 476 99.69 -82.05 -83.59
N GLN A 477 100.13 -81.21 -82.64
CA GLN A 477 99.52 -80.00 -82.05
C GLN A 477 98.21 -80.10 -81.24
N PHE A 478 98.18 -79.33 -80.15
CA PHE A 478 97.05 -79.19 -79.22
C PHE A 478 96.22 -77.94 -79.56
N ALA A 479 94.91 -78.02 -79.30
CA ALA A 479 94.01 -76.89 -79.12
C ALA A 479 93.15 -77.13 -77.86
N SER A 480 92.62 -76.08 -77.25
CA SER A 480 92.16 -76.10 -75.86
C SER A 480 90.68 -75.74 -75.67
N SER A 481 89.98 -76.52 -74.84
CA SER A 481 88.65 -76.27 -74.24
C SER A 481 87.44 -76.16 -75.19
N VAL A 482 86.24 -76.46 -74.67
CA VAL A 482 84.92 -76.39 -75.33
C VAL A 482 83.87 -75.94 -74.31
N GLN A 483 82.84 -75.20 -74.73
CA GLN A 483 81.69 -74.75 -73.93
C GLN A 483 80.82 -75.92 -73.47
N LYS A 484 80.17 -75.77 -72.32
CA LYS A 484 78.95 -76.51 -71.99
C LYS A 484 77.73 -75.68 -72.36
N GLN A 485 76.71 -76.33 -72.91
CA GLN A 485 75.33 -75.82 -72.93
C GLN A 485 74.44 -76.98 -72.46
N SER A 486 73.63 -76.76 -71.42
CA SER A 486 72.75 -77.77 -70.83
C SER A 486 71.36 -77.76 -71.46
N VAL A 487 70.67 -78.90 -71.36
CA VAL A 487 69.25 -79.07 -71.72
C VAL A 487 68.66 -79.97 -70.64
N ASP A 488 67.67 -79.46 -69.92
CA ASP A 488 67.04 -80.14 -68.80
C ASP A 488 65.72 -80.80 -69.23
N LEU A 489 65.39 -81.94 -68.61
CA LEU A 489 64.14 -82.66 -68.80
C LEU A 489 63.60 -83.07 -67.44
N TYR A 490 62.36 -82.66 -67.15
CA TYR A 490 61.69 -82.91 -65.88
C TYR A 490 60.66 -84.03 -66.01
N ALA A 491 60.49 -84.80 -64.95
CA ALA A 491 59.29 -85.58 -64.68
C ALA A 491 58.49 -84.84 -63.60
N LEU A 492 57.16 -84.97 -63.61
CA LEU A 492 56.32 -84.34 -62.60
C LEU A 492 56.53 -85.01 -61.24
N SER A 493 56.81 -84.20 -60.22
CA SER A 493 56.74 -84.57 -58.80
C SER A 493 55.29 -84.61 -58.33
N GLU A 494 55.02 -85.33 -57.24
CA GLU A 494 53.71 -85.32 -56.59
C GLU A 494 53.59 -84.06 -55.70
N ALA A 495 52.52 -83.31 -55.91
CA ALA A 495 52.22 -82.12 -55.12
C ALA A 495 51.58 -82.49 -53.78
N GLU A 496 52.15 -81.99 -52.69
CA GLU A 496 51.60 -82.11 -51.34
C GLU A 496 51.14 -80.73 -50.86
N LEU A 497 49.91 -80.66 -50.36
CA LEU A 497 49.22 -79.46 -49.90
C LEU A 497 48.48 -79.79 -48.61
N SER A 498 48.86 -79.14 -47.50
CA SER A 498 48.26 -79.39 -46.18
C SER A 498 48.22 -78.14 -45.31
N VAL A 499 47.26 -78.06 -44.40
CA VAL A 499 47.13 -77.00 -43.39
C VAL A 499 47.62 -77.53 -42.04
N GLU A 500 48.32 -76.67 -41.27
CA GLU A 500 48.72 -76.96 -39.90
C GLU A 500 48.00 -76.03 -38.91
N GLY A 501 47.26 -76.62 -37.96
CA GLY A 501 46.51 -75.90 -36.93
C GLY A 501 45.01 -75.82 -37.20
N GLU A 502 44.32 -75.04 -36.37
CA GLU A 502 42.91 -74.67 -36.56
C GLU A 502 42.84 -73.32 -37.29
N LEU A 503 41.93 -73.17 -38.25
CA LEU A 503 41.77 -71.93 -39.00
C LEU A 503 40.62 -71.09 -38.44
N GLY A 504 40.85 -69.79 -38.32
CA GLY A 504 39.83 -68.86 -37.86
C GLY A 504 40.39 -67.48 -37.50
N LYS A 505 39.47 -66.58 -37.13
CA LYS A 505 39.76 -65.24 -36.59
C LYS A 505 38.57 -64.75 -35.76
N THR A 506 38.77 -63.71 -34.97
CA THR A 506 37.65 -62.88 -34.50
C THR A 506 37.18 -61.95 -35.64
N TYR A 507 35.92 -61.56 -35.66
CA TYR A 507 35.39 -60.58 -36.61
C TYR A 507 36.11 -59.23 -36.52
N ASP A 508 36.49 -58.70 -37.67
CA ASP A 508 37.27 -57.47 -37.86
C ASP A 508 36.79 -56.66 -39.09
N GLY A 509 35.64 -57.04 -39.68
CA GLY A 509 35.13 -56.47 -40.94
C GLY A 509 35.93 -56.80 -42.20
N THR A 510 36.98 -57.63 -42.14
CA THR A 510 37.73 -58.07 -43.33
C THR A 510 37.19 -59.41 -43.86
N ALA A 511 37.48 -59.75 -45.12
CA ALA A 511 37.20 -61.10 -45.64
C ALA A 511 38.15 -62.15 -45.03
N ALA A 512 37.70 -63.40 -44.94
CA ALA A 512 38.53 -64.52 -44.47
C ALA A 512 39.72 -64.77 -45.40
N SER A 513 40.85 -65.20 -44.81
CA SER A 513 42.04 -65.57 -45.56
C SER A 513 42.82 -66.65 -44.81
N VAL A 514 43.62 -67.43 -45.54
CA VAL A 514 44.52 -68.43 -44.96
C VAL A 514 45.96 -67.94 -45.13
N PRO A 515 46.64 -67.47 -44.07
CA PRO A 515 48.03 -67.05 -44.12
C PRO A 515 48.95 -68.12 -44.72
N ALA A 516 49.94 -67.68 -45.51
CA ALA A 516 50.92 -68.57 -46.17
C ALA A 516 51.88 -69.31 -45.21
N GLU A 517 51.74 -69.08 -43.90
CA GLU A 517 52.44 -69.76 -42.81
C GLU A 517 51.57 -70.83 -42.11
N GLN A 518 50.26 -70.88 -42.40
CA GLN A 518 49.34 -71.90 -41.89
C GLN A 518 49.11 -73.07 -42.86
N TYR A 519 49.65 -72.99 -44.09
CA TYR A 519 49.65 -74.11 -45.03
C TYR A 519 51.04 -74.38 -45.62
N THR A 520 51.34 -75.64 -45.84
CA THR A 520 52.53 -76.12 -46.53
C THR A 520 52.15 -76.55 -47.94
N TYR A 521 52.88 -76.04 -48.93
CA TYR A 521 52.77 -76.44 -50.34
C TYR A 521 54.17 -76.65 -50.91
N ASN A 522 54.40 -77.80 -51.56
CA ASN A 522 55.72 -78.16 -52.11
C ASN A 522 55.88 -77.84 -53.61
N GLY A 523 54.80 -77.42 -54.29
CA GLY A 523 54.78 -77.15 -55.73
C GLY A 523 55.12 -75.71 -56.12
N ASP A 524 54.94 -75.39 -57.41
CA ASP A 524 55.39 -74.16 -58.08
C ASP A 524 54.26 -73.35 -58.76
N SER A 525 53.01 -73.68 -58.46
CA SER A 525 51.80 -72.95 -58.89
C SER A 525 51.24 -72.06 -57.77
N ASP A 526 50.46 -71.04 -58.11
CA ASP A 526 49.66 -70.33 -57.11
C ASP A 526 48.62 -71.27 -56.47
N VAL A 527 48.37 -71.09 -55.16
CA VAL A 527 47.29 -71.79 -54.43
C VAL A 527 46.03 -70.93 -54.47
N THR A 528 44.90 -71.58 -54.75
CA THR A 528 43.55 -70.97 -54.80
C THR A 528 42.69 -71.49 -53.66
N PHE A 529 41.72 -70.69 -53.23
CA PHE A 529 40.83 -70.97 -52.10
C PHE A 529 39.39 -71.00 -52.58
N VAL A 530 38.66 -72.07 -52.24
CA VAL A 530 37.22 -72.18 -52.47
C VAL A 530 36.53 -72.22 -51.11
N TRP A 531 35.69 -71.23 -50.85
CA TRP A 531 34.99 -71.07 -49.56
C TRP A 531 33.59 -71.67 -49.63
N MET A 532 33.11 -72.20 -48.50
CA MET A 532 31.79 -72.77 -48.36
C MET A 532 31.12 -72.36 -47.04
N ASP A 533 29.79 -72.25 -47.08
CA ASP A 533 28.95 -72.05 -45.89
C ASP A 533 28.87 -73.31 -44.99
N GLN A 534 28.17 -73.18 -43.87
CA GLN A 534 27.91 -74.26 -42.91
C GLN A 534 27.12 -75.45 -43.48
N ASP A 535 26.39 -75.26 -44.58
CA ASP A 535 25.59 -76.29 -45.26
C ASP A 535 26.38 -76.97 -46.41
N GLY A 536 27.57 -76.45 -46.75
CA GLY A 536 28.47 -76.96 -47.78
C GLY A 536 28.24 -76.38 -49.17
N ASN A 537 27.59 -75.22 -49.31
CA ASN A 537 27.44 -74.52 -50.58
C ASN A 537 28.64 -73.61 -50.84
N GLU A 538 29.13 -73.59 -52.08
CA GLU A 538 30.23 -72.71 -52.53
C GLU A 538 29.83 -71.23 -52.49
N LEU A 539 30.69 -70.38 -51.91
CA LEU A 539 30.52 -68.93 -51.81
C LEU A 539 31.26 -68.22 -52.96
N GLU A 540 30.66 -67.18 -53.54
CA GLU A 540 31.27 -66.41 -54.64
C GLU A 540 32.50 -65.58 -54.18
N GLU A 541 32.56 -65.21 -52.91
CA GLU A 541 33.68 -64.50 -52.27
C GLU A 541 33.99 -65.10 -50.88
N ALA A 542 35.14 -64.74 -50.30
CA ALA A 542 35.53 -65.22 -48.97
C ALA A 542 34.68 -64.55 -47.87
N PRO A 543 34.18 -65.29 -46.87
CA PRO A 543 33.24 -64.78 -45.87
C PRO A 543 33.87 -63.71 -44.98
N SER A 544 33.12 -62.64 -44.70
CA SER A 544 33.47 -61.59 -43.73
C SER A 544 32.77 -61.77 -42.37
N GLU A 545 31.50 -62.18 -42.40
CA GLU A 545 30.61 -62.24 -41.23
C GLU A 545 30.96 -63.39 -40.27
N ALA A 546 30.68 -63.22 -38.98
CA ALA A 546 30.88 -64.26 -37.98
C ALA A 546 30.04 -65.51 -38.26
N GLY A 547 30.64 -66.69 -38.07
CA GLY A 547 30.03 -67.95 -38.46
C GLY A 547 31.04 -69.09 -38.60
N VAL A 548 30.51 -70.29 -38.90
CA VAL A 548 31.30 -71.48 -39.18
C VAL A 548 31.25 -71.76 -40.68
N TYR A 549 32.42 -71.77 -41.29
CA TYR A 549 32.61 -71.96 -42.74
C TYR A 549 33.55 -73.15 -42.98
N SER A 550 33.79 -73.48 -44.24
CA SER A 550 34.95 -74.29 -44.60
C SER A 550 35.65 -73.77 -45.85
N VAL A 551 36.93 -74.13 -46.00
CA VAL A 551 37.76 -73.77 -47.15
C VAL A 551 38.42 -75.01 -47.73
N ILE A 552 38.42 -75.12 -49.06
CA ILE A 552 39.28 -76.05 -49.81
C ILE A 552 40.44 -75.25 -50.38
N LEU A 553 41.66 -75.72 -50.13
CA LEU A 553 42.85 -75.23 -50.84
C LEU A 553 43.03 -76.08 -52.11
N SER A 554 43.35 -75.44 -53.23
CA SER A 554 43.49 -76.09 -54.53
C SER A 554 44.64 -75.48 -55.34
N ALA A 555 45.55 -76.33 -55.82
CA ALA A 555 46.71 -75.95 -56.60
C ALA A 555 46.70 -76.71 -57.96
N PRO A 556 46.68 -76.01 -59.10
CA PRO A 556 46.60 -76.64 -60.42
C PRO A 556 47.94 -77.26 -60.85
N ALA A 557 47.88 -78.35 -61.64
CA ALA A 557 49.07 -79.03 -62.15
C ALA A 557 49.95 -78.11 -63.02
N SER A 558 51.27 -78.22 -62.87
CA SER A 558 52.26 -77.38 -63.53
C SER A 558 53.13 -78.16 -64.53
N SER A 559 54.25 -77.59 -64.98
CA SER A 559 55.28 -78.32 -65.75
C SER A 559 56.22 -79.15 -64.87
N HIS A 560 56.12 -79.05 -63.53
CA HIS A 560 57.00 -79.72 -62.57
C HIS A 560 56.26 -80.52 -61.49
N TYR A 561 54.98 -80.25 -61.22
CA TYR A 561 54.18 -80.92 -60.19
C TYR A 561 52.77 -81.33 -60.67
N THR A 562 52.18 -82.33 -60.01
CA THR A 562 50.76 -82.68 -60.17
C THR A 562 49.84 -81.61 -59.57
N ALA A 563 48.53 -81.71 -59.79
CA ALA A 563 47.55 -80.91 -59.03
C ALA A 563 47.43 -81.48 -57.60
N ALA A 564 47.11 -80.62 -56.63
CA ALA A 564 46.81 -80.99 -55.25
C ALA A 564 45.58 -80.24 -54.74
N THR A 565 44.82 -80.85 -53.84
CA THR A 565 43.67 -80.20 -53.17
C THR A 565 43.42 -80.86 -51.82
N THR A 566 42.84 -80.11 -50.88
CA THR A 566 42.48 -80.60 -49.55
C THR A 566 41.04 -81.11 -49.51
N ASP A 567 40.71 -81.93 -48.51
CA ASP A 567 39.33 -82.04 -48.03
C ASP A 567 38.86 -80.66 -47.48
N PRO A 568 37.54 -80.42 -47.28
CA PRO A 568 37.06 -79.18 -46.68
C PRO A 568 37.58 -78.99 -45.25
N ILE A 569 38.23 -77.86 -45.00
CA ILE A 569 38.86 -77.53 -43.71
C ILE A 569 37.97 -76.51 -42.98
N PRO A 570 37.54 -76.75 -41.72
CA PRO A 570 36.70 -75.79 -41.01
C PRO A 570 37.46 -74.48 -40.76
N TYR A 571 36.74 -73.37 -40.92
CA TYR A 571 37.21 -72.02 -40.63
C TYR A 571 36.15 -71.28 -39.82
N THR A 572 36.48 -70.86 -38.60
CA THR A 572 35.54 -70.14 -37.73
C THR A 572 35.86 -68.65 -37.71
N ILE A 573 34.87 -67.81 -38.02
CA ILE A 573 34.91 -66.39 -37.67
C ILE A 573 34.12 -66.24 -36.37
N GLU A 574 34.81 -66.03 -35.26
CA GLU A 574 34.20 -65.81 -33.95
C GLU A 574 33.64 -64.37 -33.86
N LYS A 575 32.52 -64.19 -33.15
CA LYS A 575 31.95 -62.87 -32.92
C LYS A 575 32.92 -61.98 -32.14
N ALA A 576 32.95 -60.70 -32.46
CA ALA A 576 33.72 -59.71 -31.72
C ALA A 576 33.05 -59.34 -30.38
N GLU A 577 33.85 -58.89 -29.42
CA GLU A 577 33.33 -58.28 -28.19
C GLU A 577 32.71 -56.91 -28.50
N ALA A 578 31.46 -56.72 -28.13
CA ALA A 578 30.85 -55.39 -28.08
C ALA A 578 31.34 -54.65 -26.83
N ASP A 579 31.68 -53.38 -26.97
CA ASP A 579 32.19 -52.52 -25.90
C ASP A 579 31.37 -51.24 -25.82
N ILE A 580 30.98 -50.87 -24.60
CA ILE A 580 30.12 -49.70 -24.31
C ILE A 580 30.98 -48.69 -23.56
N ASP A 581 31.54 -47.73 -24.29
CA ASP A 581 32.28 -46.62 -23.70
C ASP A 581 31.31 -45.65 -23.04
N VAL A 582 31.38 -45.58 -21.71
CA VAL A 582 30.60 -44.66 -20.87
C VAL A 582 31.38 -43.40 -20.47
N SER A 583 32.62 -43.23 -20.94
CA SER A 583 33.49 -42.10 -20.55
C SER A 583 32.99 -40.74 -21.05
N GLY A 584 32.16 -40.72 -22.10
CA GLY A 584 31.47 -39.54 -22.61
C GLY A 584 30.19 -39.15 -21.86
N MET A 585 29.78 -39.90 -20.83
CA MET A 585 28.54 -39.64 -20.09
C MET A 585 28.68 -38.59 -18.98
N THR A 586 27.66 -37.74 -18.86
CA THR A 586 27.45 -36.93 -17.66
C THR A 586 26.86 -37.81 -16.55
N LEU A 587 27.62 -38.04 -15.47
CA LEU A 587 27.21 -38.87 -14.32
C LEU A 587 26.79 -38.07 -13.07
N SER A 588 26.98 -36.74 -13.07
CA SER A 588 26.46 -35.84 -12.03
C SER A 588 25.74 -34.65 -12.64
N TYR A 589 24.58 -34.32 -12.07
CA TYR A 589 23.72 -33.20 -12.42
C TYR A 589 23.29 -32.49 -11.13
N THR A 590 22.82 -31.24 -11.23
CA THR A 590 22.12 -30.55 -10.13
C THR A 590 20.64 -30.44 -10.46
N TYR A 591 19.77 -30.65 -9.47
CA TYR A 591 18.32 -30.51 -9.65
C TYR A 591 17.94 -29.13 -10.22
N ASN A 592 17.10 -29.12 -11.25
CA ASN A 592 16.64 -27.89 -11.91
C ASN A 592 15.16 -27.93 -12.33
N GLY A 593 14.38 -28.86 -11.77
CA GLY A 593 12.95 -29.04 -12.08
C GLY A 593 12.64 -29.55 -13.49
N LYS A 594 13.63 -30.07 -14.23
CA LYS A 594 13.46 -30.61 -15.59
C LYS A 594 14.05 -32.02 -15.70
N PRO A 595 13.53 -32.89 -16.59
CA PRO A 595 14.15 -34.17 -16.88
C PRO A 595 15.53 -34.00 -17.51
N GLN A 596 16.54 -34.63 -16.93
CA GLN A 596 17.88 -34.77 -17.51
C GLN A 596 17.89 -35.95 -18.47
N SER A 597 18.15 -35.69 -19.76
CA SER A 597 18.34 -36.76 -20.76
C SER A 597 19.70 -37.43 -20.56
N ILE A 598 19.71 -38.73 -20.29
CA ILE A 598 20.95 -39.48 -20.08
C ILE A 598 21.51 -39.91 -21.43
N THR A 599 22.66 -39.35 -21.82
CA THR A 599 23.29 -39.57 -23.14
C THR A 599 24.81 -39.54 -23.01
N GLY A 600 25.54 -39.86 -24.09
CA GLY A 600 27.01 -39.81 -24.14
C GLY A 600 27.73 -41.17 -24.03
N ALA A 601 26.99 -42.27 -23.89
CA ALA A 601 27.55 -43.61 -24.08
C ALA A 601 27.69 -43.93 -25.59
N VAL A 602 28.74 -44.66 -25.96
CA VAL A 602 29.07 -45.02 -27.35
C VAL A 602 29.30 -46.53 -27.45
N LEU A 603 28.75 -47.16 -28.50
CA LEU A 603 29.01 -48.56 -28.84
C LEU A 603 30.15 -48.64 -29.86
N ASN A 604 31.02 -49.64 -29.75
CA ASN A 604 32.14 -49.84 -30.70
C ASN A 604 31.73 -50.32 -32.12
N HIS A 605 30.43 -50.50 -32.40
CA HIS A 605 29.89 -50.90 -33.71
C HIS A 605 28.47 -50.32 -33.96
N GLU A 606 28.03 -50.32 -35.22
CA GLU A 606 26.71 -49.77 -35.63
C GLU A 606 25.60 -50.83 -35.79
N GLU A 607 25.93 -52.13 -35.77
CA GLU A 607 24.96 -53.23 -35.99
C GLU A 607 23.86 -53.34 -34.89
N SER A 608 24.06 -52.70 -33.74
CA SER A 608 23.12 -52.69 -32.61
C SER A 608 22.83 -51.25 -32.17
N GLN A 609 21.88 -51.07 -31.26
CA GLN A 609 21.56 -49.79 -30.66
C GLN A 609 21.58 -49.91 -29.14
N LEU A 610 22.11 -48.89 -28.46
CA LEU A 610 22.11 -48.83 -27.00
C LEU A 610 20.69 -48.71 -26.47
N SER A 611 20.39 -49.49 -25.43
CA SER A 611 19.17 -49.43 -24.64
C SER A 611 19.51 -49.06 -23.21
N TYR A 612 18.67 -48.24 -22.58
CA TYR A 612 18.88 -47.67 -21.25
C TYR A 612 17.78 -48.15 -20.30
N SER A 613 18.10 -48.46 -19.04
CA SER A 613 17.09 -48.81 -18.04
C SER A 613 16.31 -47.62 -17.50
N ILE A 614 16.78 -46.39 -17.74
CA ILE A 614 16.17 -45.11 -17.37
C ILE A 614 16.43 -44.11 -18.51
N ASP A 615 15.37 -43.58 -19.14
CA ASP A 615 15.51 -42.62 -20.25
C ASP A 615 15.84 -41.20 -19.78
N SER A 616 15.33 -40.80 -18.60
CA SER A 616 15.57 -39.49 -17.99
C SER A 616 15.33 -39.50 -16.48
N ILE A 617 16.00 -38.61 -15.76
CA ILE A 617 15.85 -38.41 -14.31
C ILE A 617 15.48 -36.95 -14.03
N THR A 618 14.51 -36.69 -13.15
CA THR A 618 14.14 -35.32 -12.73
C THR A 618 14.57 -35.01 -11.30
N ASP A 619 14.21 -35.89 -10.36
CA ASP A 619 14.33 -35.63 -8.91
C ASP A 619 15.74 -35.92 -8.38
N ALA A 620 16.14 -35.24 -7.31
CA ALA A 620 17.43 -35.40 -6.66
C ALA A 620 17.58 -36.79 -6.02
N GLY A 621 18.72 -37.44 -6.22
CA GLY A 621 18.95 -38.80 -5.76
C GLY A 621 20.12 -39.48 -6.46
N THR A 622 20.27 -40.78 -6.19
CA THR A 622 21.30 -41.64 -6.79
C THR A 622 20.59 -42.80 -7.48
N TYR A 623 20.87 -42.99 -8.76
CA TYR A 623 20.15 -43.89 -9.66
C TYR A 623 21.13 -44.88 -10.30
N GLU A 624 20.76 -46.16 -10.27
CA GLU A 624 21.49 -47.24 -10.94
C GLU A 624 20.94 -47.39 -12.36
N LEU A 625 21.80 -47.19 -13.36
CA LEU A 625 21.49 -47.26 -14.78
C LEU A 625 22.23 -48.44 -15.41
N THR A 626 21.48 -49.36 -16.00
CA THR A 626 22.02 -50.38 -16.90
C THR A 626 21.89 -49.89 -18.33
N ILE A 627 22.98 -49.96 -19.09
CA ILE A 627 23.05 -49.71 -20.52
C ILE A 627 23.36 -51.04 -21.19
N SER A 628 22.60 -51.43 -22.22
CA SER A 628 22.81 -52.71 -22.91
C SER A 628 22.71 -52.63 -24.43
N ALA A 629 23.54 -53.41 -25.11
CA ALA A 629 23.47 -53.69 -26.54
C ALA A 629 23.19 -55.20 -26.73
N PRO A 630 22.09 -55.59 -27.40
CA PRO A 630 21.84 -56.99 -27.73
C PRO A 630 22.84 -57.53 -28.75
N GLU A 631 23.11 -58.84 -28.66
CA GLU A 631 23.94 -59.62 -29.59
C GLU A 631 23.45 -59.44 -31.04
N THR A 632 24.39 -59.25 -31.97
CA THR A 632 24.13 -59.12 -33.41
C THR A 632 24.65 -60.34 -34.15
N ASP A 633 24.62 -60.35 -35.49
CA ASP A 633 25.22 -61.44 -36.27
C ASP A 633 26.75 -61.49 -36.05
N ASN A 634 27.44 -60.35 -35.92
CA ASN A 634 28.90 -60.30 -35.79
C ASN A 634 29.45 -59.98 -34.37
N TYR A 635 28.64 -59.45 -33.45
CA TYR A 635 29.08 -59.03 -32.11
C TYR A 635 28.31 -59.74 -30.98
N LEU A 636 28.99 -59.99 -29.87
CA LEU A 636 28.41 -60.49 -28.62
C LEU A 636 27.53 -59.44 -27.94
N ALA A 637 26.62 -59.85 -27.04
CA ALA A 637 25.86 -58.90 -26.23
C ALA A 637 26.74 -58.21 -25.18
N ALA A 638 26.54 -56.91 -24.98
CA ALA A 638 27.26 -56.12 -23.97
C ALA A 638 26.31 -55.40 -23.00
N SER A 639 26.80 -55.17 -21.78
CA SER A 639 26.10 -54.39 -20.76
C SER A 639 27.06 -53.66 -19.83
N ALA A 640 26.78 -52.38 -19.55
CA ALA A 640 27.49 -51.56 -18.57
C ALA A 640 26.52 -51.11 -17.46
N GLU A 641 26.99 -51.07 -16.22
CA GLU A 641 26.27 -50.49 -15.08
C GLU A 641 26.96 -49.20 -14.66
N VAL A 642 26.21 -48.10 -14.59
CA VAL A 642 26.72 -46.79 -14.15
C VAL A 642 25.79 -46.17 -13.10
N THR A 643 26.35 -45.38 -12.20
CA THR A 643 25.61 -44.63 -11.20
C THR A 643 25.49 -43.18 -11.63
N VAL A 644 24.25 -42.70 -11.81
CA VAL A 644 23.97 -41.28 -12.07
C VAL A 644 23.49 -40.62 -10.78
N THR A 645 24.06 -39.47 -10.44
CA THR A 645 23.65 -38.68 -9.27
C THR A 645 23.03 -37.36 -9.72
N VAL A 646 21.87 -37.03 -9.16
CA VAL A 646 21.29 -35.69 -9.22
C VAL A 646 21.43 -35.09 -7.83
N GLU A 647 22.36 -34.16 -7.67
CA GLU A 647 22.58 -33.43 -6.44
C GLU A 647 21.44 -32.43 -6.20
N LYS A 648 21.06 -32.26 -4.92
CA LYS A 648 20.04 -31.28 -4.53
C LYS A 648 20.49 -29.86 -4.88
N ALA A 649 19.55 -29.04 -5.32
CA ALA A 649 19.79 -27.62 -5.53
C ALA A 649 20.01 -26.89 -4.19
N GLU A 650 20.69 -25.74 -4.21
CA GLU A 650 20.63 -24.79 -3.10
C GLU A 650 19.17 -24.32 -2.89
N ALA A 651 18.77 -24.11 -1.64
CA ALA A 651 17.42 -23.66 -1.34
C ALA A 651 17.16 -22.27 -1.95
N PRO A 652 16.01 -22.06 -2.63
CA PRO A 652 15.67 -20.77 -3.21
C PRO A 652 15.40 -19.72 -2.14
N GLU A 653 15.65 -18.45 -2.46
CA GLU A 653 15.41 -17.33 -1.54
C GLU A 653 13.94 -17.25 -1.14
N ILE A 654 13.69 -17.13 0.17
CA ILE A 654 12.34 -17.01 0.73
C ILE A 654 11.90 -15.54 0.63
N VAL A 655 11.14 -15.21 -0.41
CA VAL A 655 10.34 -13.98 -0.42
C VAL A 655 9.23 -14.12 0.62
N TRP A 656 9.27 -13.27 1.63
CA TRP A 656 8.31 -13.25 2.73
C TRP A 656 7.03 -12.49 2.35
N PRO A 657 5.86 -12.93 2.84
CA PRO A 657 4.59 -12.36 2.44
C PRO A 657 4.32 -10.97 3.03
N THR A 658 3.53 -10.19 2.31
CA THR A 658 2.83 -9.01 2.83
C THR A 658 1.63 -9.46 3.66
N ALA A 659 1.22 -8.64 4.65
CA ALA A 659 0.05 -8.91 5.49
C ALA A 659 -1.07 -7.90 5.20
N GLY A 660 -2.29 -8.39 4.98
CA GLY A 660 -3.47 -7.56 4.78
C GLY A 660 -3.83 -6.76 6.04
N SER A 661 -4.32 -5.54 5.87
CA SER A 661 -4.77 -4.71 6.98
C SER A 661 -6.03 -5.29 7.64
N ILE A 662 -6.10 -5.19 8.96
CA ILE A 662 -7.23 -5.65 9.79
C ILE A 662 -7.72 -4.51 10.68
N THR A 663 -8.86 -4.68 11.34
CA THR A 663 -9.43 -3.71 12.29
C THR A 663 -9.30 -4.22 13.72
N TYR A 664 -9.10 -3.33 14.70
CA TYR A 664 -9.03 -3.69 16.12
C TYR A 664 -10.20 -4.60 16.55
N GLY A 665 -9.85 -5.72 17.21
CA GLY A 665 -10.78 -6.80 17.57
C GLY A 665 -10.84 -7.97 16.59
N GLN A 666 -10.26 -7.85 15.39
CA GLN A 666 -9.97 -8.99 14.53
C GLN A 666 -8.72 -9.73 15.01
N SER A 667 -8.51 -10.93 14.49
CA SER A 667 -7.39 -11.84 14.76
C SER A 667 -6.37 -11.82 13.60
N LEU A 668 -5.14 -12.26 13.85
CA LEU A 668 -4.13 -12.36 12.79
C LEU A 668 -4.53 -13.36 11.71
N SER A 669 -5.27 -14.42 12.04
CA SER A 669 -5.82 -15.35 11.03
C SER A 669 -6.83 -14.71 10.06
N GLU A 670 -7.33 -13.50 10.34
CA GLU A 670 -8.11 -12.68 9.40
C GLU A 670 -7.22 -11.77 8.51
N SER A 671 -5.95 -11.57 8.88
CA SER A 671 -4.95 -10.90 8.04
C SER A 671 -4.41 -11.88 7.00
N THR A 672 -4.84 -11.70 5.75
CA THR A 672 -4.39 -12.50 4.61
C THR A 672 -2.91 -12.28 4.32
N LEU A 673 -2.14 -13.37 4.19
CA LEU A 673 -0.75 -13.33 3.74
C LEU A 673 -0.68 -13.44 2.20
N THR A 674 -0.04 -12.48 1.56
CA THR A 674 0.06 -12.32 0.09
C THR A 674 1.52 -12.20 -0.36
N ASP A 675 1.81 -12.33 -1.66
CA ASP A 675 3.15 -12.12 -2.29
C ASP A 675 4.31 -13.04 -1.85
N GLY A 676 4.09 -13.98 -0.93
CA GLY A 676 5.13 -14.91 -0.46
C GLY A 676 5.49 -16.02 -1.45
N SER A 677 6.65 -16.68 -1.22
CA SER A 677 7.18 -17.82 -2.01
C SER A 677 6.39 -19.14 -1.91
N VAL A 678 5.07 -19.11 -2.11
CA VAL A 678 4.15 -20.23 -1.90
C VAL A 678 4.40 -21.46 -2.80
N GLN A 679 5.14 -21.29 -3.90
CA GLN A 679 5.55 -22.40 -4.77
C GLN A 679 6.59 -23.34 -4.12
N TYR A 680 7.26 -22.91 -3.05
CA TYR A 680 8.30 -23.67 -2.35
C TYR A 680 7.90 -24.13 -0.94
N GLY A 681 6.73 -23.72 -0.43
CA GLY A 681 6.27 -24.02 0.93
C GLY A 681 5.04 -23.22 1.35
N SER A 682 4.58 -23.38 2.59
CA SER A 682 3.44 -22.61 3.15
C SER A 682 3.90 -21.52 4.12
N PHE A 683 3.09 -20.45 4.25
CA PHE A 683 3.25 -19.42 5.27
C PHE A 683 2.05 -19.44 6.23
N GLU A 684 2.32 -19.42 7.53
CA GLU A 684 1.31 -19.41 8.59
C GLU A 684 1.73 -18.45 9.73
N TRP A 685 0.77 -17.82 10.42
CA TRP A 685 1.06 -17.03 11.62
C TRP A 685 1.54 -17.95 12.77
N ALA A 686 2.61 -17.55 13.47
CA ALA A 686 3.20 -18.37 14.54
C ALA A 686 2.30 -18.50 15.78
N GLU A 687 1.56 -17.44 16.09
CA GLU A 687 0.52 -17.37 17.11
C GLU A 687 -0.63 -16.54 16.54
N ASP A 688 -1.88 -16.93 16.81
CA ASP A 688 -3.06 -16.15 16.42
C ASP A 688 -3.52 -15.28 17.60
N VAL A 689 -3.45 -13.97 17.42
CA VAL A 689 -3.73 -12.95 18.45
C VAL A 689 -4.53 -11.80 17.84
N SER A 690 -5.19 -10.99 18.68
CA SER A 690 -5.81 -9.74 18.25
C SER A 690 -4.88 -8.56 18.58
N PRO A 691 -4.36 -7.83 17.57
CA PRO A 691 -3.52 -6.64 17.82
C PRO A 691 -4.28 -5.47 18.45
N ASP A 692 -3.55 -4.62 19.17
CA ASP A 692 -3.92 -3.21 19.38
C ASP A 692 -3.83 -2.44 18.05
N ALA A 693 -4.54 -1.31 17.93
CA ALA A 693 -4.49 -0.52 16.68
C ALA A 693 -3.17 0.25 16.50
N GLY A 694 -2.75 0.40 15.25
CA GLY A 694 -1.46 0.92 14.84
C GLY A 694 -0.69 -0.09 13.99
N THR A 695 0.63 0.05 13.90
CA THR A 695 1.50 -0.88 13.16
C THR A 695 2.39 -1.65 14.14
N ALA A 696 2.32 -2.98 14.11
CA ALA A 696 3.15 -3.86 14.90
C ALA A 696 3.59 -5.08 14.06
N SER A 697 4.77 -5.62 14.33
CA SER A 697 5.30 -6.79 13.60
C SER A 697 5.01 -8.10 14.33
N TYR A 698 4.47 -9.07 13.60
CA TYR A 698 4.10 -10.39 14.12
C TYR A 698 4.80 -11.50 13.35
N LYS A 699 5.08 -12.61 14.02
CA LYS A 699 5.91 -13.68 13.48
C LYS A 699 5.11 -14.55 12.51
N VAL A 700 5.56 -14.62 11.26
CA VAL A 700 5.14 -15.62 10.26
C VAL A 700 6.17 -16.75 10.22
N ILE A 701 5.70 -17.98 10.08
CA ILE A 701 6.50 -19.19 9.86
C ILE A 701 6.40 -19.58 8.40
N PHE A 702 7.54 -19.85 7.75
CA PHE A 702 7.59 -20.52 6.46
C PHE A 702 7.97 -21.99 6.66
N THR A 703 7.21 -22.90 6.05
CA THR A 703 7.47 -24.35 6.05
C THR A 703 7.70 -24.85 4.62
N PRO A 704 8.94 -25.22 4.24
CA PRO A 704 9.23 -25.75 2.92
C PRO A 704 8.42 -27.02 2.60
N SER A 705 7.94 -27.13 1.35
CA SER A 705 7.22 -28.31 0.86
C SER A 705 8.17 -29.36 0.27
N ASP A 706 9.04 -28.94 -0.65
CA ASP A 706 10.04 -29.81 -1.28
C ASP A 706 11.34 -29.81 -0.46
N THR A 707 11.49 -30.84 0.37
CA THR A 707 12.73 -31.14 1.10
C THR A 707 13.53 -32.29 0.50
N GLU A 708 13.06 -32.86 -0.62
CA GLU A 708 13.72 -33.98 -1.30
C GLU A 708 14.69 -33.46 -2.37
N ASN A 709 14.33 -32.41 -3.11
CA ASN A 709 15.16 -31.82 -4.17
C ASN A 709 16.03 -30.62 -3.76
N TYR A 710 15.73 -29.96 -2.64
CA TYR A 710 16.40 -28.73 -2.19
C TYR A 710 17.14 -28.87 -0.85
N ASN A 711 18.27 -28.18 -0.71
CA ASN A 711 19.11 -28.13 0.49
C ASN A 711 18.66 -27.04 1.48
N TRP A 712 17.51 -27.24 2.13
CA TRP A 712 17.08 -26.37 3.23
C TRP A 712 17.93 -26.62 4.51
N ASP A 713 18.50 -25.57 5.09
CA ASP A 713 19.25 -25.66 6.35
C ASP A 713 18.32 -25.80 7.59
N GLN A 714 17.05 -25.43 7.47
CA GLN A 714 16.05 -25.49 8.54
C GLN A 714 14.75 -26.14 8.06
N LYS A 715 14.01 -26.77 8.99
CA LYS A 715 12.69 -27.35 8.71
C LYS A 715 11.58 -26.30 8.59
N GLN A 716 11.79 -25.15 9.23
CA GLN A 716 10.90 -24.00 9.26
C GLN A 716 11.76 -22.76 9.48
N TYR A 717 11.36 -21.66 8.87
CA TYR A 717 11.98 -20.35 9.02
C TYR A 717 10.97 -19.40 9.67
N SER A 718 11.41 -18.28 10.25
CA SER A 718 10.48 -17.26 10.77
C SER A 718 10.97 -15.84 10.53
N PHE A 719 10.05 -14.94 10.20
CA PHE A 719 10.31 -13.51 10.05
C PHE A 719 9.15 -12.70 10.64
N ASP A 720 9.41 -11.46 11.04
CA ASP A 720 8.44 -10.61 11.75
C ASP A 720 7.82 -9.59 10.77
N ILE A 721 6.60 -9.87 10.30
CA ILE A 721 5.89 -9.13 9.26
C ILE A 721 5.06 -8.00 9.89
N PRO A 722 5.18 -6.74 9.42
CA PRO A 722 4.36 -5.63 9.91
C PRO A 722 2.90 -5.80 9.50
N VAL A 723 1.99 -5.67 10.46
CA VAL A 723 0.54 -5.65 10.27
C VAL A 723 0.03 -4.26 10.62
N GLU A 724 -0.76 -3.66 9.73
CA GLU A 724 -1.49 -2.43 10.00
C GLU A 724 -2.89 -2.76 10.53
N THR A 725 -3.13 -2.40 11.79
CA THR A 725 -4.41 -2.59 12.46
C THR A 725 -5.13 -1.25 12.59
N ALA A 726 -6.18 -1.06 11.79
CA ALA A 726 -7.01 0.14 11.81
C ALA A 726 -7.80 0.24 13.13
N LYS A 727 -8.04 1.47 13.58
CA LYS A 727 -8.93 1.71 14.74
C LYS A 727 -10.36 1.28 14.42
N LYS A 728 -11.05 0.67 15.38
CA LYS A 728 -12.45 0.28 15.22
C LYS A 728 -13.36 1.51 15.36
N ALA A 729 -14.13 1.83 14.33
CA ALA A 729 -15.08 2.93 14.35
C ALA A 729 -16.28 2.63 15.28
N ILE A 730 -16.63 3.58 16.13
CA ILE A 730 -17.73 3.50 17.11
C ILE A 730 -18.44 4.84 17.29
N SER A 731 -19.64 4.81 17.85
CA SER A 731 -20.43 6.01 18.15
C SER A 731 -20.80 6.13 19.62
N VAL A 732 -20.58 7.30 20.20
CA VAL A 732 -21.10 7.71 21.51
C VAL A 732 -22.27 8.67 21.29
N THR A 733 -23.45 8.31 21.79
CA THR A 733 -24.67 9.14 21.66
C THR A 733 -25.09 9.64 23.04
N ILE A 734 -25.13 10.96 23.21
CA ILE A 734 -25.50 11.61 24.46
C ILE A 734 -27.03 11.82 24.48
N GLU A 735 -27.67 11.41 25.57
CA GLU A 735 -29.13 11.53 25.71
C GLU A 735 -29.56 12.98 25.94
N ASN A 736 -30.72 13.34 25.38
CA ASN A 736 -31.32 14.64 25.60
C ASN A 736 -31.87 14.75 27.03
N ALA A 737 -31.63 15.89 27.68
CA ALA A 737 -32.04 16.15 29.06
C ALA A 737 -32.81 17.47 29.17
N SER A 738 -33.58 17.64 30.25
CA SER A 738 -34.32 18.89 30.51
C SER A 738 -34.55 19.15 32.00
N LYS A 739 -34.82 20.41 32.34
CA LYS A 739 -35.26 20.87 33.67
C LYS A 739 -36.15 22.10 33.53
N LEU A 740 -36.89 22.48 34.58
CA LEU A 740 -37.50 23.81 34.66
C LEU A 740 -36.48 24.86 35.10
N TYR A 741 -36.69 26.10 34.69
CA TYR A 741 -35.90 27.24 35.15
C TYR A 741 -35.86 27.33 36.70
N GLY A 742 -34.65 27.43 37.26
CA GLY A 742 -34.39 27.47 38.70
C GLY A 742 -34.22 26.12 39.39
N GLU A 743 -34.37 24.99 38.68
CA GLU A 743 -34.03 23.66 39.20
C GLU A 743 -32.53 23.35 39.06
N SER A 744 -32.04 22.36 39.80
CA SER A 744 -30.70 21.78 39.58
C SER A 744 -30.67 20.95 38.31
N ASP A 745 -29.50 20.86 37.67
CA ASP A 745 -29.30 19.98 36.51
C ASP A 745 -29.58 18.50 36.86
N PRO A 746 -30.15 17.72 35.93
CA PRO A 746 -30.20 16.27 36.04
C PRO A 746 -28.81 15.66 35.80
N GLU A 747 -28.65 14.39 36.16
CA GLU A 747 -27.48 13.60 35.75
C GLU A 747 -27.54 13.33 34.24
N PHE A 748 -26.55 13.81 33.49
CA PHE A 748 -26.46 13.55 32.05
C PHE A 748 -26.01 12.11 31.79
N THR A 749 -26.53 11.50 30.72
CA THR A 749 -26.24 10.11 30.36
C THR A 749 -25.91 9.99 28.88
N ALA A 750 -25.12 8.98 28.53
CA ALA A 750 -24.78 8.65 27.15
C ALA A 750 -24.65 7.13 26.98
N SER A 751 -24.82 6.67 25.74
CA SER A 751 -24.59 5.29 25.32
C SER A 751 -23.43 5.22 24.34
N ALA A 752 -22.75 4.07 24.29
CA ALA A 752 -21.66 3.80 23.35
C ALA A 752 -21.94 2.50 22.59
N GLU A 753 -22.02 2.57 21.26
CA GLU A 753 -22.29 1.43 20.39
C GLU A 753 -21.04 1.01 19.61
N GLY A 754 -20.85 -0.30 19.46
CA GLY A 754 -19.75 -0.89 18.67
C GLY A 754 -18.48 -1.26 19.45
N LEU A 755 -18.42 -1.01 20.77
CA LEU A 755 -17.39 -1.57 21.67
C LEU A 755 -17.32 -3.11 21.57
N LEU A 756 -16.16 -3.67 21.90
CA LEU A 756 -15.97 -5.12 22.09
C LEU A 756 -16.33 -5.52 23.54
N ASP A 757 -16.74 -6.79 23.73
CA ASP A 757 -17.10 -7.31 25.05
C ASP A 757 -15.91 -7.27 26.02
N GLY A 758 -16.01 -6.40 27.02
CA GLY A 758 -14.99 -6.20 28.07
C GLY A 758 -14.26 -4.86 28.00
N ASP A 759 -14.31 -4.17 26.86
CA ASP A 759 -13.76 -2.81 26.71
C ASP A 759 -14.69 -1.76 27.34
N ALA A 760 -14.10 -0.64 27.77
CA ALA A 760 -14.83 0.49 28.33
C ALA A 760 -14.21 1.82 27.87
N LEU A 761 -15.07 2.81 27.64
CA LEU A 761 -14.68 4.21 27.42
C LEU A 761 -14.94 5.02 28.67
N SER A 762 -14.02 5.93 28.96
CA SER A 762 -14.20 6.99 29.95
C SER A 762 -14.34 8.31 29.20
N PHE A 763 -15.44 9.01 29.45
CA PHE A 763 -15.72 10.35 28.93
C PHE A 763 -16.40 11.15 30.04
N ASP A 764 -16.08 12.43 30.15
CA ASP A 764 -16.75 13.37 31.03
C ASP A 764 -17.83 14.11 30.21
N LEU A 765 -19.08 14.09 30.69
CA LEU A 765 -20.18 14.80 30.02
C LEU A 765 -20.22 16.25 30.49
N THR A 766 -19.98 17.17 29.56
CA THR A 766 -19.97 18.62 29.76
C THR A 766 -21.16 19.26 29.05
N ARG A 767 -21.56 20.47 29.44
CA ARG A 767 -22.58 21.24 28.71
C ARG A 767 -22.20 22.70 28.57
N THR A 768 -22.82 23.36 27.61
CA THR A 768 -22.71 24.82 27.44
C THR A 768 -23.21 25.55 28.70
N GLU A 769 -22.44 26.54 29.18
CA GLU A 769 -22.79 27.35 30.35
C GLU A 769 -24.06 28.19 30.13
N GLY A 770 -24.88 28.30 31.18
CA GLY A 770 -26.05 29.18 31.23
C GLY A 770 -27.22 28.57 32.00
N GLU A 771 -28.07 29.43 32.57
CA GLU A 771 -29.20 29.04 33.43
C GLU A 771 -30.54 29.62 32.98
N SER A 772 -30.57 30.43 31.91
CA SER A 772 -31.81 30.97 31.35
C SER A 772 -32.63 29.88 30.67
N ALA A 773 -33.94 30.10 30.51
CA ALA A 773 -34.74 29.22 29.67
C ALA A 773 -34.25 29.28 28.21
N GLY A 774 -34.08 28.12 27.59
CA GLY A 774 -33.37 27.98 26.31
C GLY A 774 -32.81 26.58 26.10
N THR A 775 -31.87 26.48 25.16
CA THR A 775 -31.28 25.22 24.72
C THR A 775 -29.76 25.32 24.73
N TYR A 776 -29.12 24.30 25.31
CA TYR A 776 -27.69 24.19 25.55
C TYR A 776 -27.19 22.87 24.96
N GLU A 777 -26.01 22.87 24.34
CA GLU A 777 -25.40 21.64 23.82
C GLU A 777 -24.73 20.86 24.97
N ILE A 778 -24.89 19.54 24.96
CA ILE A 778 -24.18 18.58 25.82
C ILE A 778 -23.12 17.88 24.97
N THR A 779 -21.87 17.92 25.43
CA THR A 779 -20.67 17.39 24.79
C THR A 779 -20.04 16.29 25.63
N ALA A 780 -19.24 15.43 25.00
CA ALA A 780 -18.43 14.43 25.70
C ALA A 780 -16.95 14.75 25.49
N ASP A 781 -16.24 15.04 26.59
CA ASP A 781 -14.79 15.22 26.61
C ASP A 781 -14.11 13.88 26.93
N PHE A 782 -13.18 13.45 26.08
CA PHE A 782 -12.44 12.20 26.25
C PHE A 782 -11.00 12.32 25.74
N SER A 783 -10.08 11.55 26.32
CA SER A 783 -8.72 11.41 25.80
C SER A 783 -8.70 10.54 24.54
N GLU A 784 -7.77 10.80 23.61
CA GLU A 784 -7.59 9.97 22.42
C GLU A 784 -7.50 8.49 22.79
N ASN A 785 -8.40 7.68 22.22
CA ASN A 785 -8.34 6.23 22.35
C ASN A 785 -7.34 5.68 21.32
N THR A 786 -6.50 4.73 21.71
CA THR A 786 -5.55 4.08 20.79
C THR A 786 -6.25 3.18 19.78
N ASN A 787 -7.24 2.42 20.23
CA ASN A 787 -7.82 1.28 19.53
C ASN A 787 -9.14 1.59 18.82
N TYR A 788 -9.83 2.65 19.25
CA TYR A 788 -11.12 3.07 18.74
C TYR A 788 -11.08 4.44 18.07
N ASP A 789 -11.82 4.58 16.97
CA ASP A 789 -12.14 5.87 16.35
C ASP A 789 -13.55 6.29 16.75
N VAL A 790 -13.68 7.43 17.40
CA VAL A 790 -14.83 7.74 18.26
C VAL A 790 -15.61 8.93 17.71
N THR A 791 -16.78 8.67 17.14
CA THR A 791 -17.71 9.73 16.72
C THR A 791 -18.70 10.03 17.84
N VAL A 792 -18.76 11.29 18.29
CA VAL A 792 -19.76 11.74 19.27
C VAL A 792 -20.98 12.35 18.56
N GLN A 793 -22.18 11.96 18.98
CA GLN A 793 -23.43 12.65 18.69
C GLN A 793 -23.82 13.46 19.92
N ASN A 794 -23.69 14.78 19.82
CA ASN A 794 -23.93 15.72 20.92
C ASN A 794 -25.40 15.71 21.36
N GLY A 795 -25.61 15.80 22.66
CA GLY A 795 -26.92 15.82 23.30
C GLY A 795 -27.46 17.24 23.41
N THR A 796 -28.76 17.36 23.69
CA THR A 796 -29.44 18.64 23.88
C THR A 796 -29.96 18.75 25.31
N PHE A 797 -29.55 19.81 26.02
CA PHE A 797 -30.10 20.17 27.33
C PHE A 797 -31.07 21.35 27.18
N THR A 798 -32.35 21.16 27.52
CA THR A 798 -33.36 22.20 27.46
C THR A 798 -33.75 22.67 28.85
N ILE A 799 -33.52 23.95 29.16
CA ILE A 799 -34.09 24.61 30.33
C ILE A 799 -35.44 25.18 29.90
N GLU A 800 -36.54 24.60 30.36
CA GLU A 800 -37.89 25.07 30.03
C GLU A 800 -38.31 26.27 30.92
N PRO A 801 -39.06 27.25 30.38
CA PRO A 801 -39.55 28.37 31.19
C PRO A 801 -40.44 27.90 32.34
N ARG A 802 -40.15 28.32 33.57
CA ARG A 802 -40.93 27.89 34.73
C ARG A 802 -42.31 28.56 34.73
N GLN A 803 -43.36 27.75 34.83
CA GLN A 803 -44.72 28.23 34.62
C GLN A 803 -45.20 29.06 35.83
N LEU A 804 -45.74 30.26 35.59
CA LEU A 804 -46.19 31.18 36.65
C LEU A 804 -47.21 30.53 37.61
N ASN A 805 -48.09 29.66 37.09
CA ASN A 805 -49.07 28.91 37.89
C ASN A 805 -48.47 27.83 38.81
N SER A 806 -47.16 27.54 38.69
CA SER A 806 -46.40 26.64 39.57
C SER A 806 -45.57 27.39 40.63
N VAL A 807 -45.65 28.72 40.64
CA VAL A 807 -44.92 29.63 41.53
C VAL A 807 -45.84 30.15 42.63
N ASN A 808 -45.33 30.28 43.86
CA ASN A 808 -46.05 30.97 44.93
C ASN A 808 -45.92 32.49 44.73
N ILE A 809 -46.67 33.02 43.77
CA ILE A 809 -46.65 34.43 43.39
C ILE A 809 -47.33 35.28 44.47
N THR A 810 -46.56 36.10 45.18
CA THR A 810 -47.09 37.20 45.99
C THR A 810 -47.22 38.46 45.13
N THR A 811 -48.43 38.74 44.66
CA THR A 811 -48.75 39.94 43.86
C THR A 811 -49.17 41.12 44.73
N THR A 812 -48.53 42.28 44.54
CA THR A 812 -49.13 43.58 44.91
C THR A 812 -49.60 44.29 43.65
N CYS A 813 -50.89 44.64 43.61
CA CYS A 813 -51.51 45.39 42.52
C CYS A 813 -51.89 46.78 43.03
N THR A 814 -51.21 47.80 42.56
CA THR A 814 -51.47 49.20 42.91
C THR A 814 -52.02 49.95 41.70
N VAL A 815 -53.13 50.67 41.91
CA VAL A 815 -53.79 51.46 40.87
C VAL A 815 -53.39 52.92 41.03
N GLY A 816 -52.54 53.40 40.12
CA GLY A 816 -52.20 54.81 39.98
C GLY A 816 -53.18 55.54 39.05
N PHE A 817 -53.21 56.86 39.17
CA PHE A 817 -53.77 57.75 38.17
C PHE A 817 -52.65 58.62 37.62
N ASP A 818 -52.43 58.59 36.31
CA ASP A 818 -51.49 59.49 35.64
C ASP A 818 -52.18 60.84 35.39
N PRO A 819 -51.75 61.93 36.05
CA PRO A 819 -52.39 63.24 35.92
C PRO A 819 -52.12 63.91 34.57
N GLU A 820 -51.11 63.49 33.80
CA GLU A 820 -50.83 64.06 32.47
C GLU A 820 -51.64 63.36 31.37
N THR A 821 -51.82 62.03 31.43
CA THR A 821 -52.55 61.28 30.39
C THR A 821 -54.01 60.96 30.74
N GLN A 822 -54.44 61.21 31.98
CA GLN A 822 -55.76 60.86 32.54
C GLN A 822 -56.11 59.37 32.45
N LYS A 823 -55.10 58.50 32.41
CA LYS A 823 -55.29 57.03 32.43
C LYS A 823 -55.01 56.44 33.80
N GLN A 824 -55.72 55.35 34.10
CA GLN A 824 -55.33 54.45 35.18
C GLN A 824 -54.05 53.70 34.78
N THR A 825 -53.08 53.66 35.68
CA THR A 825 -51.86 52.85 35.54
C THR A 825 -51.91 51.73 36.56
N VAL A 826 -51.71 50.49 36.10
CA VAL A 826 -51.67 49.30 36.96
C VAL A 826 -50.21 48.90 37.11
N THR A 827 -49.64 49.12 38.29
CA THR A 827 -48.35 48.54 38.66
C THR A 827 -48.57 47.22 39.38
N VAL A 828 -47.81 46.21 38.96
CA VAL A 828 -47.89 44.83 39.44
C VAL A 828 -46.49 44.40 39.84
N ASP A 829 -46.26 44.16 41.12
CA ASP A 829 -45.03 43.50 41.58
C ASP A 829 -45.28 42.00 41.71
N LEU A 830 -44.37 41.17 41.20
CA LEU A 830 -44.41 39.71 41.30
C LEU A 830 -43.11 39.17 41.90
N SER A 831 -43.17 37.97 42.46
CA SER A 831 -42.02 37.30 43.06
C SER A 831 -42.15 35.77 42.97
N ASP A 832 -41.04 35.07 42.76
CA ASP A 832 -40.91 33.63 42.99
C ASP A 832 -40.27 33.41 44.36
N GLY A 833 -41.11 33.15 45.36
CA GLY A 833 -40.69 33.09 46.76
C GLY A 833 -40.12 34.44 47.23
N SER A 834 -38.81 34.52 47.43
CA SER A 834 -38.11 35.75 47.82
C SER A 834 -37.48 36.52 46.65
N THR A 835 -37.55 35.99 45.43
CA THR A 835 -36.91 36.58 44.24
C THR A 835 -37.90 37.47 43.51
N PRO A 836 -37.74 38.81 43.47
CA PRO A 836 -38.61 39.68 42.70
C PRO A 836 -38.44 39.43 41.19
N LEU A 837 -39.55 39.45 40.46
CA LEU A 837 -39.57 39.30 39.01
C LEU A 837 -39.67 40.68 38.34
N THR A 838 -39.09 40.83 37.15
CA THR A 838 -39.00 42.10 36.43
C THR A 838 -40.01 42.18 35.28
N GLN A 839 -40.94 43.14 35.34
CA GLN A 839 -41.86 43.42 34.24
C GLN A 839 -41.08 43.81 32.97
N GLY A 840 -41.40 43.18 31.84
CA GLY A 840 -40.70 43.34 30.55
C GLY A 840 -39.51 42.39 30.35
N THR A 841 -39.13 41.60 31.35
CA THR A 841 -38.05 40.58 31.25
C THR A 841 -38.54 39.18 31.65
N ASP A 842 -39.26 39.08 32.77
CA ASP A 842 -39.78 37.82 33.35
C ASP A 842 -41.29 37.65 33.12
N TYR A 843 -42.03 38.75 32.97
CA TYR A 843 -43.46 38.76 32.64
C TYR A 843 -43.86 40.06 31.93
N GLU A 844 -44.93 40.00 31.13
CA GLU A 844 -45.66 41.14 30.60
C GLU A 844 -47.04 41.25 31.27
N VAL A 845 -47.57 42.47 31.36
CA VAL A 845 -48.88 42.76 31.95
C VAL A 845 -49.74 43.47 30.92
N THR A 846 -50.95 42.95 30.69
CA THR A 846 -51.95 43.56 29.81
C THR A 846 -53.22 43.87 30.59
N TYR A 847 -53.93 44.94 30.19
CA TYR A 847 -55.11 45.45 30.87
C TYR A 847 -56.28 45.61 29.88
N SER A 848 -57.50 45.30 30.32
CA SER A 848 -58.73 45.56 29.59
C SER A 848 -59.66 46.49 30.37
N GLU A 849 -60.18 47.53 29.70
CA GLU A 849 -61.17 48.44 30.28
C GLU A 849 -62.52 47.75 30.55
N ALA A 850 -63.24 48.19 31.59
CA ALA A 850 -64.57 47.69 31.90
C ALA A 850 -65.61 48.18 30.88
N THR A 851 -66.63 47.35 30.62
CA THR A 851 -67.78 47.68 29.75
C THR A 851 -69.09 47.32 30.46
N GLU A 852 -70.24 47.76 29.91
CA GLU A 852 -71.57 47.35 30.40
C GLU A 852 -71.78 45.82 30.43
N SER A 853 -70.95 45.05 29.72
CA SER A 853 -71.08 43.60 29.55
C SER A 853 -69.99 42.76 30.21
N ALA A 854 -68.87 43.36 30.64
CA ALA A 854 -67.72 42.65 31.21
C ALA A 854 -66.89 43.55 32.15
N PRO A 855 -66.42 43.04 33.30
CA PRO A 855 -65.53 43.78 34.19
C PRO A 855 -64.15 43.98 33.56
N ALA A 856 -63.40 44.96 34.08
CA ALA A 856 -61.99 45.13 33.74
C ALA A 856 -61.16 43.91 34.17
N SER A 857 -60.11 43.60 33.40
CA SER A 857 -59.21 42.48 33.70
C SER A 857 -57.74 42.89 33.59
N ILE A 858 -56.90 42.21 34.35
CA ILE A 858 -55.44 42.26 34.27
C ILE A 858 -54.98 40.84 33.94
N THR A 859 -54.23 40.70 32.85
CA THR A 859 -53.68 39.41 32.39
C THR A 859 -52.16 39.50 32.41
N ILE A 860 -51.54 38.63 33.20
CA ILE A 860 -50.08 38.50 33.36
C ILE A 860 -49.62 37.32 32.52
N THR A 861 -48.60 37.48 31.68
CA THR A 861 -48.00 36.38 30.90
C THR A 861 -46.50 36.33 31.14
N GLY A 862 -45.97 35.15 31.52
CA GLY A 862 -44.55 34.92 31.70
C GLY A 862 -43.80 34.99 30.37
N ILE A 863 -42.62 35.62 30.40
CA ILE A 863 -41.71 35.74 29.25
C ILE A 863 -40.28 35.40 29.68
N GLY A 864 -39.43 35.06 28.71
CA GLY A 864 -38.04 34.68 28.96
C GLY A 864 -37.95 33.42 29.84
N ASN A 865 -37.49 33.59 31.08
CA ASN A 865 -37.25 32.50 32.02
C ASN A 865 -38.53 31.93 32.65
N TYR A 866 -39.66 32.63 32.53
CA TYR A 866 -40.96 32.18 33.01
C TYR A 866 -41.97 32.06 31.86
N GLY A 867 -43.04 31.30 32.07
CA GLY A 867 -44.07 31.05 31.05
C GLY A 867 -45.48 30.88 31.62
N GLY A 868 -46.44 30.74 30.72
CA GLY A 868 -47.86 30.62 31.07
C GLY A 868 -48.51 31.97 31.40
N THR A 869 -49.82 31.95 31.65
CA THR A 869 -50.66 33.16 31.78
C THR A 869 -51.58 33.05 33.00
N GLN A 870 -51.88 34.17 33.65
CA GLN A 870 -52.75 34.25 34.83
C GLN A 870 -53.60 35.54 34.83
N ASP A 871 -54.91 35.37 35.04
CA ASP A 871 -55.92 36.42 34.92
C ASP A 871 -56.50 36.88 36.28
N TYR A 872 -56.75 38.18 36.40
CA TYR A 872 -57.35 38.83 37.57
C TYR A 872 -58.53 39.71 37.12
N THR A 873 -59.75 39.41 37.55
CA THR A 873 -60.99 39.89 36.88
C THR A 873 -62.06 40.50 37.80
N SER A 874 -61.72 40.90 39.03
CA SER A 874 -62.73 41.14 40.09
C SER A 874 -62.47 42.34 41.02
N LEU A 875 -61.71 43.36 40.59
CA LEU A 875 -61.23 44.43 41.50
C LEU A 875 -62.08 45.71 41.57
N ILE A 876 -63.06 45.93 40.69
CA ILE A 876 -63.96 47.09 40.77
C ILE A 876 -65.40 46.65 40.51
N THR A 877 -66.33 47.06 41.38
CA THR A 877 -67.78 46.91 41.14
C THR A 877 -68.50 48.19 41.58
N ASP A 878 -69.09 48.94 40.64
CA ASP A 878 -70.19 49.85 41.01
C ASP A 878 -71.47 49.03 41.14
N ARG A 879 -71.98 48.99 42.37
CA ARG A 879 -73.40 48.81 42.65
C ARG A 879 -73.75 49.64 43.88
N PHE A 880 -74.36 50.80 43.69
CA PHE A 880 -75.65 51.15 44.33
C PHE A 880 -76.23 52.43 43.69
N GLY A 881 -77.39 52.31 43.05
CA GLY A 881 -78.05 53.37 42.28
C GLY A 881 -78.67 54.51 43.09
N SER A 882 -77.90 55.09 44.02
CA SER A 882 -78.31 56.14 44.96
C SER A 882 -77.34 57.34 44.98
N LEU A 883 -76.13 57.22 44.41
CA LEU A 883 -75.10 58.26 44.41
C LEU A 883 -75.21 59.28 43.26
N CYS A 884 -76.18 59.13 42.35
CA CYS A 884 -76.34 59.92 41.11
C CYS A 884 -76.59 61.43 41.29
N SER A 885 -76.46 61.98 42.50
CA SER A 885 -76.58 63.39 42.85
C SER A 885 -75.24 64.08 43.15
N PHE A 886 -74.14 63.34 43.28
CA PHE A 886 -72.78 63.81 43.58
C PHE A 886 -71.74 63.17 42.66
N LYS A 887 -70.60 63.85 42.43
CA LYS A 887 -69.39 63.17 41.95
C LYS A 887 -68.60 62.66 43.16
N SER A 888 -68.19 61.40 43.10
CA SER A 888 -67.44 60.71 44.15
C SER A 888 -66.02 60.38 43.71
N SER A 889 -65.03 60.68 44.56
CA SER A 889 -63.65 60.22 44.40
C SER A 889 -63.08 59.76 45.74
N VAL A 890 -62.18 58.76 45.70
CA VAL A 890 -61.41 58.32 46.88
C VAL A 890 -60.04 58.98 46.80
N ILE A 891 -59.67 59.72 47.84
CA ILE A 891 -58.42 60.50 47.91
C ILE A 891 -57.76 60.22 49.27
N CYS A 892 -56.43 60.09 49.27
CA CYS A 892 -55.64 59.94 50.49
C CYS A 892 -55.34 61.31 51.10
N ASP A 893 -55.66 61.53 52.38
CA ASP A 893 -55.18 62.72 53.11
C ASP A 893 -53.72 62.48 53.55
N GLU A 894 -52.77 63.09 52.84
CA GLU A 894 -51.32 62.95 53.07
C GLU A 894 -50.90 63.33 54.50
N ALA A 895 -51.67 64.18 55.20
CA ALA A 895 -51.35 64.59 56.56
C ALA A 895 -51.75 63.55 57.62
N PHE A 896 -52.60 62.57 57.27
CA PHE A 896 -53.17 61.61 58.22
C PHE A 896 -53.15 60.14 57.76
N GLY A 897 -52.82 59.85 56.49
CA GLY A 897 -52.65 58.49 55.98
C GLY A 897 -53.95 57.67 55.91
N GLN A 898 -55.09 58.34 55.69
CA GLN A 898 -56.42 57.71 55.62
C GLN A 898 -57.08 57.99 54.26
N ASN A 899 -57.83 57.00 53.76
CA ASN A 899 -58.65 57.17 52.57
C ASN A 899 -59.93 57.94 52.94
N ILE A 900 -60.21 59.02 52.21
CA ILE A 900 -61.40 59.86 52.35
C ILE A 900 -62.25 59.70 51.09
N LEU A 901 -63.55 59.46 51.25
CA LEU A 901 -64.52 59.60 50.18
C LEU A 901 -64.92 61.08 50.08
N MET A 902 -64.50 61.76 49.02
CA MET A 902 -64.96 63.11 48.70
C MET A 902 -66.25 63.04 47.89
N LEU A 903 -67.23 63.84 48.28
CA LEU A 903 -68.52 64.00 47.63
C LEU A 903 -68.71 65.49 47.27
N ASN A 904 -68.63 65.79 45.98
CA ASN A 904 -68.56 67.16 45.48
C ASN A 904 -69.91 67.62 44.90
N THR A 905 -70.32 68.84 45.24
CA THR A 905 -71.51 69.50 44.67
C THR A 905 -71.13 70.35 43.46
N GLU A 906 -71.70 70.05 42.29
CA GLU A 906 -71.53 70.88 41.08
C GLU A 906 -72.71 71.83 40.87
N SER A 907 -72.45 72.91 40.13
CA SER A 907 -73.48 73.82 39.61
C SER A 907 -74.50 73.06 38.74
N SER A 908 -75.75 73.51 38.73
CA SER A 908 -76.75 72.92 37.85
C SER A 908 -76.42 73.30 36.40
N ARG A 909 -75.94 72.34 35.61
CA ARG A 909 -75.55 72.58 34.21
C ARG A 909 -76.59 72.09 33.21
N THR A 910 -76.60 72.72 32.04
CA THR A 910 -77.39 72.29 30.87
C THR A 910 -76.78 71.05 30.22
N GLU A 911 -77.52 70.38 29.32
CA GLU A 911 -76.98 69.26 28.50
C GLU A 911 -75.79 69.67 27.62
N THR A 912 -75.61 70.97 27.35
CA THR A 912 -74.46 71.55 26.63
C THR A 912 -73.30 71.96 27.54
N GLY A 913 -73.41 71.76 28.86
CA GLY A 913 -72.35 71.99 29.83
C GLY A 913 -72.22 73.42 30.36
N GLU A 914 -73.14 74.32 30.03
CA GLU A 914 -73.19 75.70 30.53
C GLU A 914 -73.85 75.76 31.92
N GLU A 915 -73.43 76.68 32.77
CA GLU A 915 -73.97 76.84 34.13
C GLU A 915 -75.29 77.60 34.11
N LEU A 916 -76.32 77.06 34.77
CA LEU A 916 -77.56 77.79 35.04
C LEU A 916 -77.28 78.85 36.10
N LEU A 917 -77.67 80.10 35.82
CA LEU A 917 -77.52 81.24 36.72
C LEU A 917 -78.91 81.76 37.17
N ASP A 918 -78.97 82.35 38.36
CA ASP A 918 -80.15 83.04 38.89
C ASP A 918 -80.38 84.42 38.20
N GLU A 919 -81.41 85.16 38.62
CA GLU A 919 -81.70 86.49 38.04
C GLU A 919 -80.65 87.57 38.39
N TYR A 920 -79.70 87.26 39.28
CA TYR A 920 -78.60 88.14 39.71
C TYR A 920 -77.24 87.74 39.12
N GLY A 921 -77.13 86.57 38.49
CA GLY A 921 -75.93 86.04 37.85
C GLY A 921 -75.12 85.03 38.67
N ASN A 922 -75.66 84.51 39.79
CA ASN A 922 -74.99 83.49 40.61
C ASN A 922 -75.39 82.08 40.16
N PRO A 923 -74.54 81.04 40.32
CA PRO A 923 -74.90 79.68 39.90
C PRO A 923 -76.09 79.11 40.67
N VAL A 924 -77.03 78.48 39.94
CA VAL A 924 -78.17 77.77 40.52
C VAL A 924 -77.70 76.40 40.98
N TYR A 925 -77.88 76.12 42.27
CA TYR A 925 -77.55 74.85 42.88
C TYR A 925 -78.81 74.18 43.44
N SER A 926 -79.01 72.89 43.16
CA SER A 926 -80.20 72.16 43.58
C SER A 926 -80.02 71.52 44.96
N GLN A 927 -81.09 71.50 45.76
CA GLN A 927 -81.10 70.79 47.04
C GLN A 927 -80.77 69.31 46.82
N ARG A 928 -79.77 68.79 47.56
CA ARG A 928 -79.36 67.39 47.50
C ARG A 928 -79.66 66.69 48.82
N ASN A 929 -80.18 65.47 48.73
CA ASN A 929 -80.39 64.56 49.85
C ASN A 929 -79.55 63.30 49.63
N LEU A 930 -78.79 62.87 50.64
CA LEU A 930 -78.03 61.62 50.64
C LEU A 930 -78.43 60.78 51.84
N SER A 931 -78.79 59.51 51.59
CA SER A 931 -79.08 58.55 52.65
C SER A 931 -77.84 57.69 52.90
N LEU A 932 -77.29 57.78 54.11
CA LEU A 932 -76.17 56.96 54.57
C LEU A 932 -76.75 55.80 55.40
N SER A 933 -76.80 54.60 54.82
CA SER A 933 -77.25 53.39 55.53
C SER A 933 -76.09 52.65 56.19
N ARG A 934 -76.38 51.83 57.21
CA ARG A 934 -75.40 50.94 57.86
C ARG A 934 -74.61 50.10 56.85
N GLU A 935 -75.30 49.50 55.88
CA GLU A 935 -74.70 48.69 54.79
C GLU A 935 -73.70 49.51 53.94
N PHE A 936 -74.02 50.77 53.64
CA PHE A 936 -73.10 51.67 52.93
C PHE A 936 -71.87 52.03 53.79
N LEU A 937 -72.06 52.36 55.06
CA LEU A 937 -70.98 52.72 56.00
C LEU A 937 -70.03 51.54 56.27
N ASP A 938 -70.58 50.32 56.40
CA ASP A 938 -69.79 49.10 56.56
C ASP A 938 -69.05 48.73 55.25
N SER A 939 -69.65 48.99 54.08
CA SER A 939 -68.97 48.84 52.79
C SER A 939 -67.76 49.78 52.66
N LEU A 940 -67.91 51.06 52.99
CA LEU A 940 -66.79 52.02 53.00
C LEU A 940 -65.67 51.58 53.97
N SER A 941 -66.05 51.11 55.15
CA SER A 941 -65.11 50.59 56.16
C SER A 941 -64.31 49.39 55.62
N SER A 942 -64.94 48.50 54.84
CA SER A 942 -64.26 47.36 54.18
C SER A 942 -63.27 47.76 53.08
N GLN A 943 -63.39 48.98 52.55
CA GLN A 943 -62.52 49.58 51.54
C GLN A 943 -61.45 50.51 52.16
N SER A 944 -61.25 50.43 53.49
CA SER A 944 -60.35 51.27 54.28
C SER A 944 -60.68 52.78 54.24
N ILE A 945 -61.90 53.15 53.86
CA ILE A 945 -62.37 54.54 53.84
C ILE A 945 -62.88 54.91 55.24
N ALA A 946 -62.17 55.82 55.91
CA ALA A 946 -62.42 56.16 57.30
C ALA A 946 -63.26 57.44 57.49
N GLN A 947 -63.36 58.28 56.46
CA GLN A 947 -64.00 59.60 56.55
C GLN A 947 -64.80 59.91 55.26
N ILE A 948 -65.90 60.63 55.42
CA ILE A 948 -66.70 61.19 54.32
C ILE A 948 -66.56 62.71 54.35
N ALA A 949 -66.16 63.31 53.23
CA ALA A 949 -66.03 64.74 53.06
C ALA A 949 -67.09 65.28 52.10
N PHE A 950 -67.90 66.24 52.55
CA PHE A 950 -68.83 66.99 51.71
C PHE A 950 -68.17 68.33 51.37
N GLN A 951 -67.78 68.51 50.11
CA GLN A 951 -67.14 69.74 49.64
C GLN A 951 -68.15 70.65 48.94
N VAL A 952 -68.18 71.91 49.39
CA VAL A 952 -68.94 73.01 48.78
C VAL A 952 -67.98 74.18 48.59
N GLU A 953 -67.60 74.43 47.33
CA GLU A 953 -66.63 75.47 46.96
C GLU A 953 -65.32 75.30 47.78
N ASP A 954 -64.91 76.34 48.52
CA ASP A 954 -63.71 76.37 49.36
C ASP A 954 -63.93 75.87 50.80
N THR A 955 -65.08 75.26 51.13
CA THR A 955 -65.33 74.70 52.47
C THR A 955 -65.76 73.24 52.43
N SER A 956 -65.18 72.44 53.33
CA SER A 956 -65.48 71.02 53.48
C SER A 956 -65.97 70.70 54.89
N LEU A 957 -67.09 69.99 54.96
CA LEU A 957 -67.55 69.30 56.17
C LEU A 957 -67.01 67.87 56.15
N ILE A 958 -66.20 67.51 57.13
CA ILE A 958 -65.66 66.14 57.29
C ILE A 958 -66.39 65.44 58.44
N ILE A 959 -66.89 64.25 58.12
CA ILE A 959 -67.58 63.36 59.05
C ILE A 959 -66.76 62.06 59.18
N PRO A 960 -66.21 61.74 60.37
CA PRO A 960 -65.62 60.43 60.63
C PRO A 960 -66.69 59.34 60.52
N VAL A 961 -66.41 58.25 59.81
CA VAL A 961 -67.36 57.12 59.68
C VAL A 961 -67.65 56.48 61.04
N GLU A 962 -66.66 56.47 61.95
CA GLU A 962 -66.80 56.01 63.33
C GLU A 962 -67.78 56.85 64.19
N SER A 963 -68.01 58.13 63.85
CA SER A 963 -69.01 58.98 64.53
C SER A 963 -70.45 58.65 64.10
N LEU A 964 -70.64 57.96 62.97
CA LEU A 964 -71.95 57.59 62.43
C LEU A 964 -72.40 56.23 63.01
N THR A 965 -72.90 56.29 64.25
CA THR A 965 -73.24 55.12 65.08
C THR A 965 -74.66 54.58 64.88
N GLN A 966 -75.58 55.35 64.28
CA GLN A 966 -76.96 54.93 64.01
C GLN A 966 -77.11 54.15 62.69
N ASP A 967 -78.17 53.36 62.56
CA ASP A 967 -78.42 52.47 61.40
C ASP A 967 -78.63 53.22 60.08
N ASN A 968 -79.12 54.46 60.14
CA ASN A 968 -79.27 55.33 58.97
C ASN A 968 -79.06 56.79 59.39
N TYR A 969 -78.56 57.61 58.47
CA TYR A 969 -78.56 59.07 58.54
C TYR A 969 -79.05 59.66 57.22
N LEU A 970 -79.82 60.75 57.27
CA LEU A 970 -80.17 61.54 56.11
C LEU A 970 -79.39 62.86 56.16
N VAL A 971 -78.47 63.05 55.22
CA VAL A 971 -77.76 64.31 55.01
C VAL A 971 -78.52 65.12 53.96
N ARG A 972 -78.90 66.35 54.29
CA ARG A 972 -79.51 67.31 53.36
C ARG A 972 -78.60 68.51 53.20
N LEU A 973 -78.38 68.92 51.96
CA LEU A 973 -77.56 70.07 51.60
C LEU A 973 -78.41 71.01 50.73
N ALA A 974 -78.53 72.28 51.13
CA ALA A 974 -79.44 73.24 50.51
C ALA A 974 -78.81 74.64 50.41
N PRO A 975 -79.12 75.40 49.34
CA PRO A 975 -78.73 76.81 49.24
C PRO A 975 -79.52 77.70 50.23
N MET A 976 -79.04 78.91 50.45
CA MET A 976 -79.58 79.83 51.45
C MET A 976 -80.35 81.01 50.83
N GLU A 977 -81.63 80.81 50.54
CA GLU A 977 -82.52 81.92 50.14
C GLU A 977 -82.87 82.84 51.32
N TYR A 978 -82.62 84.14 51.17
CA TYR A 978 -82.98 85.17 52.16
C TYR A 978 -84.49 85.45 52.23
N THR A 979 -85.26 84.99 51.22
CA THR A 979 -86.68 85.25 51.00
C THR A 979 -87.60 84.52 51.99
N ASP A 980 -87.23 83.30 52.41
CA ASP A 980 -87.98 82.48 53.37
C ASP A 980 -88.05 83.07 54.78
N MET A 981 -87.24 84.08 55.10
CA MET A 981 -87.17 84.68 56.44
C MET A 981 -88.34 85.64 56.78
N THR A 982 -89.49 85.53 56.10
CA THR A 982 -90.61 86.49 56.21
C THR A 982 -91.90 85.92 56.83
N TRP A 983 -91.98 85.99 58.16
CA TRP A 983 -93.24 86.14 58.92
C TRP A 983 -94.34 85.06 58.77
N ARG A 984 -94.06 83.78 59.09
CA ARG A 984 -94.98 82.97 59.95
C ARG A 984 -94.57 81.58 60.46
N GLU A 985 -93.31 81.16 60.38
CA GLU A 985 -92.84 79.94 61.09
C GLU A 985 -91.62 80.27 61.97
N TYR A 986 -91.81 80.19 63.29
CA TYR A 986 -90.83 80.57 64.32
C TYR A 986 -90.63 79.45 65.36
N VAL A 987 -90.95 78.21 64.98
CA VAL A 987 -90.78 76.98 65.75
C VAL A 987 -90.24 75.93 64.77
N ILE A 988 -89.32 75.06 65.18
CA ILE A 988 -88.61 74.08 64.34
C ILE A 988 -87.63 74.72 63.33
N LEU A 989 -86.58 75.37 63.83
CA LEU A 989 -85.42 75.82 63.03
C LEU A 989 -84.06 75.49 63.67
N ASP A 990 -84.04 74.44 64.50
CA ASP A 990 -83.11 74.36 65.63
C ASP A 990 -81.76 73.66 65.31
N GLU A 991 -81.65 72.93 64.20
CA GLU A 991 -80.42 72.20 63.82
C GLU A 991 -80.07 72.30 62.32
N TYR A 992 -79.19 73.23 61.96
CA TYR A 992 -78.51 73.34 60.65
C TYR A 992 -77.08 73.88 60.84
N LEU A 993 -76.13 73.41 60.03
CA LEU A 993 -74.75 73.90 59.95
C LEU A 993 -74.56 74.68 58.64
N GLU A 994 -74.02 75.89 58.68
CA GLU A 994 -73.66 76.66 57.49
C GLU A 994 -72.22 76.34 57.05
N LEU A 995 -71.95 76.30 55.74
CA LEU A 995 -70.60 75.99 55.21
C LEU A 995 -69.92 77.17 54.53
N SER A 996 -70.56 77.84 53.57
CA SER A 996 -69.92 78.88 52.75
C SER A 996 -70.70 80.21 52.66
N GLY A 997 -71.55 80.50 53.64
CA GLY A 997 -72.47 81.67 53.63
C GLY A 997 -73.64 81.54 52.66
N SER A 998 -73.50 80.78 51.57
CA SER A 998 -74.55 80.49 50.59
C SER A 998 -75.25 79.14 50.80
N TYR A 999 -74.78 78.32 51.75
CA TYR A 999 -75.19 76.91 51.90
C TYR A 999 -75.32 76.45 53.34
N ARG A 1000 -76.30 75.56 53.57
CA ARG A 1000 -76.51 74.86 54.84
C ARG A 1000 -76.61 73.35 54.65
N VAL A 1001 -76.04 72.62 55.60
CA VAL A 1001 -76.14 71.17 55.75
C VAL A 1001 -76.94 70.83 57.00
N ARG A 1002 -77.81 69.83 56.91
CA ARG A 1002 -78.45 69.19 58.06
C ARG A 1002 -78.18 67.70 58.00
N ILE A 1003 -77.64 67.16 59.09
CA ILE A 1003 -77.53 65.72 59.31
C ILE A 1003 -78.65 65.36 60.27
N THR A 1004 -79.70 64.70 59.78
CA THR A 1004 -80.75 64.12 60.65
C THR A 1004 -80.47 62.65 60.87
N THR A 1005 -80.40 62.23 62.14
CA THR A 1005 -80.84 60.89 62.50
C THR A 1005 -82.35 60.77 62.16
N PRO A 1006 -82.82 59.61 61.67
CA PRO A 1006 -84.25 59.34 61.61
C PRO A 1006 -84.83 59.40 63.03
N ALA A 1007 -85.92 60.14 63.22
CA ALA A 1007 -86.71 60.05 64.45
C ALA A 1007 -87.28 58.62 64.58
N ASP A 1008 -87.48 58.17 65.82
CA ASP A 1008 -88.05 56.84 66.11
C ASP A 1008 -89.35 56.64 65.30
N PRO A 1009 -89.45 55.60 64.45
CA PRO A 1009 -90.63 55.38 63.62
C PRO A 1009 -91.93 55.19 64.43
N ALA A 1010 -91.84 54.90 65.74
CA ALA A 1010 -93.00 54.90 66.64
C ALA A 1010 -93.61 56.30 66.89
N ALA A 1011 -92.85 57.39 66.71
CA ALA A 1011 -93.28 58.76 66.97
C ALA A 1011 -93.73 59.53 65.72
N VAL A 1012 -93.33 59.08 64.52
CA VAL A 1012 -93.60 59.81 63.26
C VAL A 1012 -94.93 59.38 62.59
N SER A 1013 -95.54 58.27 63.03
CA SER A 1013 -96.66 57.64 62.34
C SER A 1013 -98.04 58.31 62.52
N GLU A 1014 -98.23 59.17 63.53
CA GLU A 1014 -99.54 59.82 63.78
C GLU A 1014 -99.67 61.23 63.16
N ALA A 1015 -98.59 61.79 62.60
CA ALA A 1015 -98.52 63.19 62.15
C ALA A 1015 -98.69 63.44 60.64
N SER A 1016 -98.99 62.41 59.83
CA SER A 1016 -99.05 62.54 58.35
C SER A 1016 -100.16 61.73 57.65
N ALA A 1017 -101.14 61.21 58.39
CA ALA A 1017 -102.13 60.25 57.90
C ALA A 1017 -103.59 60.74 57.82
N ALA A 1018 -103.83 62.06 57.82
CA ALA A 1018 -105.09 62.72 57.45
C ALA A 1018 -104.81 64.23 57.18
N GLU A 1019 -105.52 64.96 56.32
CA GLU A 1019 -106.74 64.62 55.56
C GLU A 1019 -106.54 64.76 54.04
N ALA A 1020 -107.08 63.80 53.28
CA ALA A 1020 -107.73 64.12 52.01
C ALA A 1020 -109.24 64.18 52.29
N SER A 1021 -109.92 65.22 51.83
CA SER A 1021 -111.24 65.59 52.35
C SER A 1021 -112.41 64.75 51.83
N SER A 1022 -113.29 64.29 52.73
CA SER A 1022 -114.71 64.03 52.44
C SER A 1022 -115.61 63.99 53.69
N GLU A 1023 -116.24 65.13 53.98
CA GLU A 1023 -117.59 65.34 54.55
C GLU A 1023 -118.01 64.85 55.99
N GLU A 1024 -118.66 65.79 56.69
CA GLU A 1024 -119.61 65.70 57.83
C GLU A 1024 -119.19 65.11 59.21
N GLY A 1025 -119.31 65.92 60.29
CA GLY A 1025 -119.33 65.44 61.69
C GLY A 1025 -118.94 66.49 62.75
N ALA A 1026 -119.86 67.37 63.15
CA ALA A 1026 -119.55 68.54 64.01
C ALA A 1026 -119.61 68.29 65.55
N GLU A 1027 -119.00 69.23 66.32
CA GLU A 1027 -119.16 69.51 67.77
C GLU A 1027 -118.49 68.54 68.78
N THR A 1028 -117.95 68.95 69.96
CA THR A 1028 -117.61 70.27 70.59
C THR A 1028 -116.61 70.09 71.77
N ALA A 1029 -115.93 71.19 72.16
CA ALA A 1029 -115.19 71.45 73.43
C ALA A 1029 -113.98 70.55 73.79
N ASP A 1030 -112.75 71.03 74.03
CA ASP A 1030 -112.21 72.16 74.84
C ASP A 1030 -112.01 71.85 76.35
N SER A 1031 -110.82 71.41 76.75
CA SER A 1031 -109.85 72.29 77.47
C SER A 1031 -108.57 71.56 77.96
N GLN A 1032 -107.43 72.21 77.70
CA GLN A 1032 -106.13 72.18 78.42
C GLN A 1032 -105.74 70.99 79.33
N THR A 1033 -104.59 70.34 79.08
CA THR A 1033 -103.30 70.76 79.71
C THR A 1033 -102.08 69.99 79.16
N ALA A 1034 -100.97 70.74 78.96
CA ALA A 1034 -99.56 70.32 78.95
C ALA A 1034 -99.15 69.00 78.25
N ASP A 1035 -98.49 69.15 77.10
CA ASP A 1035 -97.71 68.12 76.40
C ASP A 1035 -96.21 68.46 76.54
N PRO A 1036 -95.27 67.50 76.68
CA PRO A 1036 -93.84 67.80 76.80
C PRO A 1036 -93.16 67.87 75.42
N GLU A 1037 -92.30 68.88 75.23
CA GLU A 1037 -91.50 69.00 74.01
C GLU A 1037 -90.52 67.81 73.89
N LEU A 1038 -90.48 67.17 72.71
CA LEU A 1038 -89.46 66.18 72.38
C LEU A 1038 -88.11 66.89 72.14
N ASP A 1039 -87.21 66.76 73.11
CA ASP A 1039 -85.79 67.05 72.90
C ASP A 1039 -85.16 65.93 72.06
N VAL A 1040 -84.68 66.27 70.86
CA VAL A 1040 -84.05 65.35 69.91
C VAL A 1040 -82.58 65.72 69.64
N THR A 1041 -81.95 66.52 70.52
CA THR A 1041 -80.60 67.09 70.31
C THR A 1041 -79.44 66.09 70.52
N ALA A 1042 -79.44 65.02 69.73
CA ALA A 1042 -78.39 64.00 69.71
C ALA A 1042 -77.12 64.49 69.00
N GLN A 1043 -76.25 65.17 69.74
CA GLN A 1043 -74.99 65.73 69.24
C GLN A 1043 -74.07 64.66 68.58
N ILE A 1044 -73.62 64.92 67.36
CA ILE A 1044 -72.63 64.09 66.64
C ILE A 1044 -71.21 64.60 67.00
N PRO A 1045 -70.38 63.84 67.72
CA PRO A 1045 -69.03 64.26 68.09
C PRO A 1045 -68.04 64.13 66.92
N GLY A 1046 -67.01 64.97 66.91
CA GLY A 1046 -65.90 64.87 65.96
C GLY A 1046 -66.13 65.49 64.58
N LEU A 1047 -67.24 66.23 64.37
CA LEU A 1047 -67.46 67.00 63.15
C LEU A 1047 -66.36 68.08 63.00
N LYS A 1048 -65.72 68.10 61.82
CA LYS A 1048 -64.67 69.05 61.46
C LYS A 1048 -65.10 69.91 60.27
N VAL A 1049 -64.78 71.21 60.35
CA VAL A 1049 -64.93 72.15 59.24
C VAL A 1049 -63.54 72.58 58.80
N ARG A 1050 -63.23 72.43 57.50
CA ARG A 1050 -62.01 72.93 56.85
C ARG A 1050 -62.38 74.00 55.83
N ILE A 1051 -61.74 75.16 55.93
CA ILE A 1051 -61.95 76.30 55.02
C ILE A 1051 -60.62 76.60 54.33
N THR A 1052 -60.59 76.58 52.98
CA THR A 1052 -59.38 76.90 52.20
C THR A 1052 -58.83 78.27 52.60
N LYS A 1053 -57.51 78.37 52.76
CA LYS A 1053 -56.86 79.66 53.00
C LYS A 1053 -56.95 80.56 51.77
N PRO A 1054 -57.29 81.86 51.90
CA PRO A 1054 -57.09 82.80 50.82
C PRO A 1054 -55.58 82.93 50.52
N GLU A 1055 -55.24 83.22 49.27
CA GLU A 1055 -53.83 83.20 48.82
C GLU A 1055 -52.93 84.22 49.56
N SER A 1056 -53.53 85.30 50.09
CA SER A 1056 -52.85 86.23 51.00
C SER A 1056 -52.28 85.57 52.25
N ASP A 1057 -53.06 84.66 52.85
CA ASP A 1057 -52.73 84.03 54.11
C ASP A 1057 -51.73 82.89 53.90
N LYS A 1058 -51.86 82.13 52.80
CA LYS A 1058 -50.84 81.16 52.36
C LYS A 1058 -49.49 81.85 52.11
N THR A 1059 -49.51 83.00 51.41
CA THR A 1059 -48.29 83.77 51.11
C THR A 1059 -47.62 84.27 52.39
N ALA A 1060 -48.38 84.89 53.31
CA ALA A 1060 -47.83 85.42 54.56
C ALA A 1060 -47.23 84.34 55.48
N GLU A 1061 -47.83 83.15 55.51
CA GLU A 1061 -47.31 82.01 56.28
C GLU A 1061 -46.07 81.38 55.61
N ALA A 1062 -46.04 81.30 54.27
CA ALA A 1062 -44.85 80.86 53.51
C ALA A 1062 -43.67 81.85 53.62
N GLU A 1063 -43.94 83.14 53.80
CA GLU A 1063 -42.95 84.17 54.14
C GLU A 1063 -42.52 84.15 55.63
N GLY A 1064 -43.11 83.26 56.45
CA GLY A 1064 -42.71 83.03 57.83
C GLY A 1064 -43.25 84.04 58.85
N SER A 1065 -44.32 84.76 58.52
CA SER A 1065 -44.99 85.68 59.46
C SER A 1065 -45.90 84.93 60.42
N GLU A 1066 -45.91 85.30 61.71
CA GLU A 1066 -46.94 84.82 62.65
C GLU A 1066 -48.31 85.37 62.24
N LEU A 1067 -49.14 84.53 61.63
CA LEU A 1067 -50.56 84.79 61.48
C LEU A 1067 -51.20 84.90 62.88
N ALA A 1068 -51.92 85.99 63.13
CA ALA A 1068 -52.74 86.10 64.34
C ALA A 1068 -53.74 84.93 64.39
N GLN A 1069 -53.97 84.36 65.59
CA GLN A 1069 -54.87 83.23 65.77
C GLN A 1069 -56.25 83.52 65.18
N ARG A 1070 -56.54 82.95 64.01
CA ARG A 1070 -57.88 83.00 63.42
C ARG A 1070 -58.85 82.31 64.37
N LYS A 1071 -59.96 82.99 64.63
CA LYS A 1071 -61.09 82.47 65.39
C LYS A 1071 -62.31 82.50 64.48
N PHE A 1072 -63.15 81.49 64.60
CA PHE A 1072 -64.45 81.44 63.93
C PHE A 1072 -65.55 81.77 64.94
N LEU A 1073 -66.50 82.60 64.53
CA LEU A 1073 -67.61 82.99 65.38
C LEU A 1073 -68.76 81.98 65.26
N LEU A 1074 -69.14 81.40 66.40
CA LEU A 1074 -70.40 80.66 66.54
C LEU A 1074 -71.46 81.62 67.11
N VAL A 1075 -72.66 81.64 66.52
CA VAL A 1075 -73.77 82.53 66.92
C VAL A 1075 -75.02 81.70 67.20
N LEU A 1076 -75.20 81.32 68.47
CA LEU A 1076 -76.32 80.47 68.88
C LEU A 1076 -77.63 81.27 68.94
N ARG A 1077 -78.59 80.95 68.04
CA ARG A 1077 -79.94 81.50 68.11
C ARG A 1077 -80.63 81.10 69.41
N GLY A 1078 -81.15 82.09 70.15
CA GLY A 1078 -81.87 81.89 71.42
C GLY A 1078 -81.60 82.99 72.44
N SER A 1079 -80.41 83.61 72.40
CA SER A 1079 -80.13 84.83 73.17
C SER A 1079 -80.88 86.04 72.59
N MET A 1080 -81.40 86.91 73.46
CA MET A 1080 -82.01 88.19 73.05
C MET A 1080 -80.96 89.29 72.78
N GLU A 1081 -79.69 89.07 73.15
CA GLU A 1081 -78.57 89.98 72.88
C GLU A 1081 -77.50 89.27 72.05
N PHE A 1082 -77.13 89.89 70.92
CA PHE A 1082 -76.25 89.29 69.90
C PHE A 1082 -74.83 89.01 70.44
N ASP A 1083 -74.29 89.90 71.27
CA ASP A 1083 -72.97 89.71 71.89
C ASP A 1083 -72.93 88.50 72.85
N ALA A 1084 -74.06 88.18 73.50
CA ALA A 1084 -74.17 87.04 74.42
C ALA A 1084 -74.43 85.70 73.70
N ALA A 1085 -74.70 85.72 72.39
CA ALA A 1085 -74.83 84.52 71.56
C ALA A 1085 -73.47 83.99 71.04
N ARG A 1086 -72.40 84.76 71.22
CA ARG A 1086 -71.09 84.53 70.60
C ARG A 1086 -70.24 83.51 71.37
N VAL A 1087 -69.75 82.50 70.68
CA VAL A 1087 -68.64 81.66 71.13
C VAL A 1087 -67.53 81.70 70.07
N GLU A 1088 -66.33 82.09 70.48
CA GLU A 1088 -65.15 82.06 69.61
C GLU A 1088 -64.53 80.66 69.61
N LEU A 1089 -64.52 79.99 68.46
CA LEU A 1089 -63.81 78.73 68.27
C LEU A 1089 -62.41 78.98 67.70
N PRO A 1090 -61.33 78.45 68.30
CA PRO A 1090 -59.99 78.59 67.73
C PRO A 1090 -59.84 77.77 66.45
N ALA A 1091 -59.16 78.33 65.45
CA ALA A 1091 -58.70 77.59 64.28
C ALA A 1091 -57.31 76.99 64.54
N GLN A 1092 -57.05 75.80 63.98
CA GLN A 1092 -55.71 75.27 63.77
C GLN A 1092 -55.27 75.59 62.33
N SER A 1093 -54.00 75.97 62.17
CA SER A 1093 -53.41 76.29 60.87
C SER A 1093 -52.85 75.01 60.23
N ALA A 1094 -53.31 74.68 59.02
CA ALA A 1094 -52.74 73.63 58.17
C ALA A 1094 -52.37 74.21 56.80
N ILE A 1095 -51.46 73.58 56.05
CA ILE A 1095 -50.79 74.18 54.88
C ILE A 1095 -51.77 74.90 53.91
N ASN A 1096 -52.89 74.25 53.56
CA ASN A 1096 -53.85 74.78 52.58
C ASN A 1096 -55.15 75.32 53.19
N TYR A 1097 -55.43 75.10 54.47
CA TYR A 1097 -56.74 75.39 55.08
C TYR A 1097 -56.63 75.77 56.57
N TYR A 1098 -57.68 76.42 57.07
CA TYR A 1098 -57.95 76.55 58.49
C TYR A 1098 -58.91 75.43 58.92
N GLU A 1099 -58.60 74.72 60.00
CA GLU A 1099 -59.48 73.67 60.57
C GLU A 1099 -60.04 74.10 61.91
N THR A 1100 -61.32 73.82 62.17
CA THR A 1100 -61.87 73.86 63.53
C THR A 1100 -62.80 72.65 63.76
N SER A 1101 -62.99 72.29 65.03
CA SER A 1101 -63.81 71.14 65.45
C SER A 1101 -65.03 71.64 66.22
N LEU A 1102 -66.21 71.12 65.87
CA LEU A 1102 -67.47 71.62 66.40
C LEU A 1102 -67.84 70.93 67.73
N PRO A 1103 -68.32 71.68 68.75
CA PRO A 1103 -68.73 71.12 70.03
C PRO A 1103 -70.14 70.50 70.04
N GLY A 1104 -70.92 70.62 68.95
CA GLY A 1104 -72.28 70.08 68.84
C GLY A 1104 -73.01 70.58 67.58
N SER A 1105 -74.29 70.22 67.44
CA SER A 1105 -75.21 70.76 66.43
C SER A 1105 -75.68 72.18 66.80
N GLY A 1106 -75.84 73.04 65.81
CA GLY A 1106 -76.32 74.42 65.99
C GLY A 1106 -75.94 75.33 64.83
N MET A 1107 -76.66 76.45 64.68
CA MET A 1107 -76.42 77.43 63.62
C MET A 1107 -75.05 78.09 63.79
N ILE A 1108 -74.22 77.99 62.75
CA ILE A 1108 -72.96 78.71 62.60
C ILE A 1108 -73.17 79.76 61.53
N CYS A 1109 -72.65 80.97 61.72
CA CYS A 1109 -72.50 81.95 60.65
C CYS A 1109 -71.02 82.35 60.63
N LEU A 1110 -70.28 81.93 59.61
CA LEU A 1110 -68.83 81.99 59.57
C LEU A 1110 -68.32 83.42 59.26
N VAL A 1111 -68.36 84.29 60.27
CA VAL A 1111 -67.71 85.60 60.20
C VAL A 1111 -66.20 85.40 60.39
N GLN A 1112 -65.42 85.62 59.32
CA GLN A 1112 -63.96 85.60 59.36
C GLN A 1112 -63.42 86.98 59.75
N ASP A 1113 -62.69 87.04 60.88
CA ASP A 1113 -62.04 88.27 61.35
C ASP A 1113 -60.98 88.79 60.36
N ARG A 1114 -60.99 90.10 60.10
CA ARG A 1114 -59.95 90.81 59.35
C ARG A 1114 -59.02 91.53 60.33
N PRO A 1115 -57.70 91.55 60.08
CA PRO A 1115 -56.79 92.31 60.94
C PRO A 1115 -57.23 93.79 61.01
N GLU A 1116 -57.38 94.28 62.25
CA GLU A 1116 -57.91 95.61 62.65
C GLU A 1116 -59.45 95.78 62.76
N ASN A 1117 -60.05 95.07 63.73
CA ASN A 1117 -61.16 95.56 64.58
C ASN A 1117 -62.53 95.92 63.95
N GLU A 1118 -62.80 95.58 62.70
CA GLU A 1118 -64.15 95.67 62.12
C GLU A 1118 -64.73 94.27 61.81
N TRP A 1119 -65.61 93.79 62.70
CA TRP A 1119 -66.52 92.67 62.40
C TRP A 1119 -67.59 93.14 61.39
N GLN A 1120 -67.87 92.34 60.36
CA GLN A 1120 -69.01 92.53 59.44
C GLN A 1120 -70.05 91.44 59.64
#